data_AF-A0A8S3QV68-F1
#
_entry.id   AF-A0A8S3QV68-F1
#
_cell.length_a   1.000
_cell.length_b   1.000
_cell.length_c   1.000
_cell.angle_alpha   90.00
_cell.angle_beta   90.00
_cell.angle_gamma   90.00
#
_symmetry.space_group_name_H-M   'P 1'
#
loop_
_entity.id
_entity.type
_entity.pdbx_description
1 polymer ?
#
loop_
_entity_poly.entity_id
_entity_poly.type
_entity_poly.pdbx_seq_one_letter_code
_entity_poly.pdbx_strand_id
1 'polypeptide(L)'
;MNQERDVTGKFGKASVKKNKRSNFFKWSNELKQKDPEVVGVFNDHSNYFHNHTDIAAEAEITDPLYGKQQSWGLGRRIVELDLLAVGMYCCICKSPLHLSNTVGEKLFGLSGIIMIRCELCATVTDVQTGKRGPTGSYDINTKAALGMIHAGIGPTHLQNFLAECNLPSISENTLRKKEKELSKQIGEVANTSCRTAQEEEKAQSTNNNVEASFDGGWQKRGSGWNYNSNTGHSTFIGKESGKVLSFELRSKACKTCEYHQSRKETVPDHDCHLNWHGSSKAMEADMAVTMAHRLKDDGCEIKVVHADNDASTTARLQVEFDNISKKDDQNHVKKGISTSLHNISKSYRELQKDETRQYILRCFMYAIKGGETEDDIKCNLERIVPHVFGSHEKCEDVDWCTYNTNPENFKHYGGSCSLQNRLSAAVLQKNEGYGYLSKLETKKGKRKIKKQSKEFKITRIQKKRKRNINSRKDLVKEGKTYENQLELSIQEDPDQGVDIPPPLKIDRTESYVFFDLETTGLGRKSDITQIAALTNGKKFQRYVIPRVEINIEARNPCEAFLGETYLAHNAIEDVKSLHSLYEMKLAHHIKSDDLYAFVYHKCLDSYSDILKSKAVSRLICVRLAKEGISLKHLKLAASRDSNGIKFVFEDHKVPQKSVKAFSEYLKDEE
;
A
#
# COMPACT_ATOMS: atom_id res chain seq x y z
N MET A 1 -62.33 -5.21 -27.63
CA MET A 1 -63.28 -6.32 -27.42
C MET A 1 -62.54 -7.63 -27.66
N ASN A 2 -62.45 -8.44 -26.61
CA ASN A 2 -62.23 -9.91 -26.51
C ASN A 2 -61.05 -10.52 -27.29
N GLN A 3 -59.97 -10.94 -26.61
CA GLN A 3 -59.80 -12.16 -25.78
C GLN A 3 -59.55 -13.46 -26.57
N GLU A 4 -58.34 -14.01 -26.36
CA GLU A 4 -58.06 -15.43 -26.03
C GLU A 4 -58.13 -16.46 -27.19
N ARG A 5 -57.32 -17.52 -27.29
CA ARG A 5 -56.44 -18.27 -26.37
C ARG A 5 -55.52 -19.21 -27.19
N ASP A 6 -54.36 -19.52 -26.63
CA ASP A 6 -53.43 -20.62 -26.98
C ASP A 6 -54.09 -21.99 -27.17
N VAL A 7 -53.59 -22.82 -28.10
CA VAL A 7 -53.24 -24.25 -27.85
C VAL A 7 -52.11 -24.74 -28.79
N THR A 8 -51.15 -25.41 -28.17
CA THR A 8 -49.95 -26.15 -28.59
C THR A 8 -50.08 -27.20 -29.73
N GLY A 9 -48.98 -27.50 -30.46
CA GLY A 9 -48.83 -28.81 -31.13
C GLY A 9 -47.82 -28.98 -32.27
N LYS A 10 -46.56 -29.25 -31.91
CA LYS A 10 -45.40 -29.82 -32.63
C LYS A 10 -45.51 -30.54 -34.02
N PHE A 11 -44.50 -30.22 -34.86
CA PHE A 11 -43.69 -31.00 -35.83
C PHE A 11 -44.29 -31.55 -37.15
N GLY A 12 -43.74 -31.07 -38.27
CA GLY A 12 -43.83 -31.71 -39.60
C GLY A 12 -43.00 -31.00 -40.69
N LYS A 13 -41.85 -31.60 -41.04
CA LYS A 13 -40.82 -31.28 -42.05
C LYS A 13 -41.25 -30.52 -43.33
N ALA A 14 -40.44 -29.55 -43.77
CA ALA A 14 -40.27 -29.23 -45.20
C ALA A 14 -38.86 -28.68 -45.51
N SER A 15 -38.22 -29.29 -46.51
CA SER A 15 -36.94 -28.95 -47.10
C SER A 15 -36.99 -27.64 -47.89
N VAL A 16 -36.00 -26.75 -47.75
CA VAL A 16 -35.71 -25.71 -48.76
C VAL A 16 -34.19 -25.53 -48.92
N LYS A 17 -33.70 -25.87 -50.11
CA LYS A 17 -32.36 -25.56 -50.63
C LYS A 17 -32.37 -24.17 -51.29
N LYS A 18 -31.20 -23.49 -51.22
CA LYS A 18 -30.68 -22.39 -52.07
C LYS A 18 -31.25 -20.97 -51.91
N ASN A 19 -30.50 -20.11 -51.19
CA ASN A 19 -29.81 -18.90 -51.69
C ASN A 19 -29.32 -18.03 -50.52
N LYS A 20 -28.03 -18.11 -50.17
CA LYS A 20 -27.40 -17.22 -49.15
C LYS A 20 -26.14 -16.48 -49.64
N ARG A 21 -25.69 -16.68 -50.89
CA ARG A 21 -24.47 -16.04 -51.43
C ARG A 21 -24.67 -14.62 -51.99
N SER A 22 -25.89 -14.21 -52.36
CA SER A 22 -26.14 -12.89 -52.98
C SER A 22 -26.34 -11.74 -51.99
N ASN A 23 -26.74 -11.99 -50.75
CA ASN A 23 -27.07 -10.92 -49.80
C ASN A 23 -25.84 -10.33 -49.08
N PHE A 24 -24.72 -11.06 -49.02
CA PHE A 24 -23.50 -10.56 -48.37
C PHE A 24 -22.78 -9.49 -49.20
N PHE A 25 -22.70 -9.67 -50.53
CA PHE A 25 -22.10 -8.69 -51.44
C PHE A 25 -22.92 -7.40 -51.57
N LYS A 26 -24.24 -7.48 -51.38
CA LYS A 26 -25.12 -6.30 -51.43
C LYS A 26 -24.96 -5.43 -50.17
N TRP A 27 -24.87 -6.06 -49.00
CA TRP A 27 -24.62 -5.38 -47.72
C TRP A 27 -23.23 -4.72 -47.65
N SER A 28 -22.21 -5.37 -48.20
CA SER A 28 -20.83 -4.83 -48.28
C SER A 28 -20.72 -3.57 -49.14
N ASN A 29 -21.49 -3.48 -50.23
CA ASN A 29 -21.45 -2.32 -51.13
C ASN A 29 -22.25 -1.12 -50.59
N GLU A 30 -23.27 -1.35 -49.77
CA GLU A 30 -24.05 -0.28 -49.12
C GLU A 30 -23.27 0.41 -47.98
N LEU A 31 -22.32 -0.29 -47.34
CA LEU A 31 -21.41 0.28 -46.34
C LEU A 31 -20.33 1.20 -46.93
N LYS A 32 -19.94 0.98 -48.20
CA LYS A 32 -18.91 1.78 -48.88
C LYS A 32 -19.38 3.18 -49.32
N GLN A 33 -20.68 3.47 -49.25
CA GLN A 33 -21.26 4.73 -49.72
C GLN A 33 -21.61 5.73 -48.61
N LYS A 34 -21.35 5.42 -47.33
CA LYS A 34 -21.85 6.23 -46.20
C LYS A 34 -20.82 6.96 -45.36
N ASP A 35 -19.51 6.91 -45.65
CA ASP A 35 -18.53 7.70 -44.90
C ASP A 35 -17.26 8.01 -45.71
N PRO A 36 -16.97 9.27 -46.09
CA PRO A 36 -15.81 9.61 -46.91
C PRO A 36 -14.45 9.58 -46.18
N GLU A 37 -14.38 9.48 -44.86
CA GLU A 37 -13.10 9.55 -44.11
C GLU A 37 -12.36 8.20 -43.94
N VAL A 38 -12.88 7.09 -44.49
CA VAL A 38 -12.25 5.75 -44.38
C VAL A 38 -11.69 5.24 -45.71
N VAL A 39 -11.34 6.14 -46.65
CA VAL A 39 -10.86 5.75 -48.00
C VAL A 39 -9.32 5.76 -48.12
N GLY A 40 -8.59 6.14 -47.07
CA GLY A 40 -7.12 6.18 -47.08
C GLY A 40 -6.38 4.84 -46.82
N VAL A 41 -7.08 3.75 -46.46
CA VAL A 41 -6.42 2.53 -45.92
C VAL A 41 -6.60 1.29 -46.81
N PHE A 42 -7.38 1.35 -47.91
CA PHE A 42 -7.77 0.14 -48.66
C PHE A 42 -7.12 -0.07 -50.03
N ASN A 43 -6.14 0.75 -50.44
CA ASN A 43 -5.56 0.67 -51.79
C ASN A 43 -4.15 0.06 -51.91
N ASP A 44 -3.56 -0.52 -50.86
CA ASP A 44 -2.19 -1.08 -50.94
C ASP A 44 -2.10 -2.60 -50.67
N HIS A 45 -3.13 -3.36 -51.02
CA HIS A 45 -3.16 -4.82 -50.84
C HIS A 45 -2.52 -5.62 -51.99
N SER A 46 -1.91 -4.98 -52.99
CA SER A 46 -1.21 -5.67 -54.08
C SER A 46 0.29 -5.85 -53.88
N ASN A 47 0.91 -5.23 -52.87
CA ASN A 47 2.37 -5.27 -52.65
C ASN A 47 2.85 -6.21 -51.54
N TYR A 48 1.97 -7.00 -50.91
CA TYR A 48 2.34 -7.87 -49.78
C TYR A 48 3.04 -9.18 -50.17
N PHE A 49 3.21 -9.46 -51.46
CA PHE A 49 3.93 -10.63 -51.94
C PHE A 49 5.20 -10.18 -52.65
N HIS A 50 6.31 -10.16 -51.90
CA HIS A 50 7.71 -10.37 -52.32
C HIS A 50 8.61 -9.45 -51.48
N ASN A 51 9.19 -10.01 -50.43
CA ASN A 51 10.56 -9.73 -49.97
C ASN A 51 10.91 -10.74 -48.86
N HIS A 52 11.63 -11.79 -49.24
CA HIS A 52 12.02 -12.90 -48.36
C HIS A 52 13.37 -12.67 -47.64
N THR A 53 13.94 -11.46 -47.66
CA THR A 53 15.34 -11.25 -47.28
C THR A 53 15.60 -10.83 -45.83
N ASP A 54 14.60 -10.39 -45.06
CA ASP A 54 14.81 -9.91 -43.67
C ASP A 54 14.30 -10.88 -42.58
N ILE A 55 13.94 -12.11 -42.94
CA ILE A 55 13.26 -13.09 -42.07
C ILE A 55 14.16 -13.64 -40.93
N ALA A 56 15.49 -13.44 -41.01
CA ALA A 56 16.44 -14.12 -40.13
C ALA A 56 16.55 -13.56 -38.69
N ALA A 57 16.13 -12.31 -38.44
CA ALA A 57 16.40 -11.66 -37.15
C ALA A 57 15.38 -11.98 -36.04
N GLU A 58 14.24 -12.60 -36.36
CA GLU A 58 13.18 -12.94 -35.39
C GLU A 58 12.93 -14.45 -35.26
N ALA A 59 13.64 -15.29 -36.03
CA ALA A 59 13.54 -16.73 -35.89
C ALA A 59 14.16 -17.13 -34.54
N GLU A 60 13.31 -17.48 -33.57
CA GLU A 60 13.80 -17.98 -32.29
C GLU A 60 14.44 -19.36 -32.49
N ILE A 61 15.72 -19.47 -32.13
CA ILE A 61 16.31 -20.74 -31.73
C ILE A 61 15.71 -21.04 -30.35
N THR A 62 14.90 -22.09 -30.29
CA THR A 62 14.29 -22.62 -29.08
C THR A 62 15.32 -22.78 -27.97
N ASP A 63 15.00 -22.26 -26.78
CA ASP A 63 15.72 -22.50 -25.52
C ASP A 63 16.03 -24.00 -25.36
N PRO A 64 17.29 -24.40 -25.05
CA PRO A 64 17.66 -25.80 -24.83
C PRO A 64 16.89 -26.50 -23.68
N LEU A 65 16.23 -25.76 -22.78
CA LEU A 65 15.34 -26.33 -21.76
C LEU A 65 13.99 -26.84 -22.32
N TYR A 66 13.61 -26.43 -23.54
CA TYR A 66 12.38 -26.82 -24.24
C TYR A 66 12.68 -27.37 -25.66
N GLY A 67 13.80 -28.07 -25.81
CA GLY A 67 14.36 -28.55 -27.08
C GLY A 67 13.62 -29.68 -27.82
N LYS A 68 12.29 -29.62 -27.96
CA LYS A 68 11.57 -30.39 -28.98
C LYS A 68 10.59 -29.49 -29.70
N GLN A 69 10.74 -29.41 -31.02
CA GLN A 69 9.77 -28.82 -31.94
C GLN A 69 8.40 -29.42 -31.61
N GLN A 70 7.54 -28.67 -30.91
CA GLN A 70 6.19 -29.11 -30.61
C GLN A 70 5.48 -29.34 -31.94
N SER A 71 4.74 -30.44 -32.06
CA SER A 71 3.93 -30.64 -33.26
C SER A 71 2.91 -29.50 -33.35
N TRP A 72 2.64 -29.03 -34.57
CA TRP A 72 1.68 -27.95 -34.84
C TRP A 72 0.28 -28.21 -34.25
N GLY A 73 -0.03 -29.47 -33.90
CA GLY A 73 -1.27 -29.89 -33.25
C GLY A 73 -1.27 -29.79 -31.72
N LEU A 74 -0.21 -29.26 -31.08
CA LEU A 74 -0.11 -29.11 -29.63
C LEU A 74 -0.12 -27.63 -29.21
N GLY A 75 -0.86 -27.35 -28.13
CA GLY A 75 -0.98 -26.01 -27.56
C GLY A 75 -2.11 -25.17 -28.17
N ARG A 76 -2.10 -23.87 -27.86
CA ARG A 76 -3.04 -22.87 -28.38
C ARG A 76 -2.29 -21.82 -29.20
N ARG A 77 -2.96 -21.23 -30.18
CA ARG A 77 -2.45 -20.13 -31.01
C ARG A 77 -3.40 -18.96 -30.95
N ILE A 78 -2.85 -17.75 -30.92
CA ILE A 78 -3.61 -16.52 -31.10
C ILE A 78 -3.65 -16.24 -32.60
N VAL A 79 -4.85 -16.09 -33.14
CA VAL A 79 -5.08 -15.82 -34.56
C VAL A 79 -6.00 -14.62 -34.73
N GLU A 80 -5.71 -13.76 -35.70
CA GLU A 80 -6.66 -12.79 -36.19
C GLU A 80 -7.61 -13.44 -37.19
N LEU A 81 -8.89 -13.50 -36.85
CA LEU A 81 -9.88 -14.26 -37.64
C LEU A 81 -10.02 -13.75 -39.07
N ASP A 82 -9.98 -12.45 -39.30
CA ASP A 82 -10.09 -11.88 -40.65
C ASP A 82 -8.87 -12.22 -41.51
N LEU A 83 -7.67 -12.10 -40.95
CA LEU A 83 -6.43 -12.45 -41.64
C LEU A 83 -6.37 -13.95 -41.95
N LEU A 84 -6.76 -14.79 -40.98
CA LEU A 84 -6.85 -16.23 -41.15
C LEU A 84 -7.86 -16.56 -42.26
N ALA A 85 -9.06 -15.97 -42.24
CA ALA A 85 -10.08 -16.23 -43.24
C ALA A 85 -9.63 -15.92 -44.66
N VAL A 86 -8.88 -14.82 -44.85
CA VAL A 86 -8.27 -14.46 -46.14
C VAL A 86 -7.15 -15.42 -46.52
N GLY A 87 -6.32 -15.82 -45.56
CA GLY A 87 -5.19 -16.73 -45.77
C GLY A 87 -5.59 -18.20 -46.02
N MET A 88 -6.82 -18.60 -45.70
CA MET A 88 -7.33 -19.97 -45.85
C MET A 88 -7.70 -20.36 -47.31
N TYR A 89 -7.04 -19.75 -48.29
CA TYR A 89 -7.16 -20.09 -49.71
C TYR A 89 -5.77 -20.36 -50.29
N CYS A 90 -5.65 -21.40 -51.11
CA CYS A 90 -4.39 -21.78 -51.73
C CYS A 90 -3.81 -20.62 -52.54
N CYS A 91 -2.52 -20.32 -52.35
CA CYS A 91 -1.85 -19.22 -53.05
C CYS A 91 -1.88 -19.37 -54.58
N ILE A 92 -1.91 -20.60 -55.11
CA ILE A 92 -1.93 -20.90 -56.55
C ILE A 92 -3.37 -21.09 -57.05
N CYS A 93 -4.04 -22.19 -56.67
CA CYS A 93 -5.33 -22.55 -57.29
C CYS A 93 -6.55 -21.88 -56.65
N LYS A 94 -6.36 -21.07 -55.61
CA LYS A 94 -7.42 -20.35 -54.87
C LYS A 94 -8.51 -21.24 -54.30
N SER A 95 -8.29 -22.55 -54.18
CA SER A 95 -9.22 -23.44 -53.47
C SER A 95 -9.17 -23.20 -51.97
N PRO A 96 -10.27 -23.42 -51.23
CA PRO A 96 -10.23 -23.41 -49.77
C PRO A 96 -9.18 -24.39 -49.23
N LEU A 97 -8.47 -23.99 -48.19
CA LEU A 97 -7.55 -24.83 -47.44
C LEU A 97 -8.27 -25.45 -46.23
N HIS A 98 -7.77 -26.58 -45.73
CA HIS A 98 -8.29 -27.22 -44.54
C HIS A 98 -7.18 -27.34 -43.49
N LEU A 99 -7.46 -26.89 -42.26
CA LEU A 99 -6.46 -26.86 -41.18
C LEU A 99 -5.90 -28.24 -40.83
N SER A 100 -6.65 -29.34 -41.08
CA SER A 100 -6.12 -30.70 -40.88
C SER A 100 -4.94 -31.04 -41.80
N ASN A 101 -4.76 -30.29 -42.88
CA ASN A 101 -3.69 -30.51 -43.87
C ASN A 101 -2.47 -29.63 -43.56
N THR A 102 -2.36 -29.15 -42.33
CA THR A 102 -1.18 -28.45 -41.83
C THR A 102 0.00 -29.41 -41.84
N VAL A 103 1.08 -28.99 -42.50
CA VAL A 103 2.34 -29.76 -42.60
C VAL A 103 3.40 -29.23 -41.65
N GLY A 104 3.22 -28.03 -41.11
CA GLY A 104 4.07 -27.48 -40.06
C GLY A 104 3.70 -26.05 -39.70
N GLU A 105 4.46 -25.47 -38.78
CA GLU A 105 4.33 -24.08 -38.38
C GLU A 105 5.70 -23.45 -38.10
N LYS A 106 5.75 -22.12 -38.16
CA LYS A 106 6.87 -21.29 -37.69
C LYS A 106 6.34 -20.29 -36.69
N LEU A 107 6.93 -20.22 -35.50
CA LEU A 107 6.51 -19.33 -34.43
C LEU A 107 7.48 -18.16 -34.28
N PHE A 108 6.92 -17.00 -33.95
CA PHE A 108 7.59 -15.73 -33.72
C PHE A 108 6.92 -15.06 -32.51
N GLY A 109 7.18 -15.61 -31.32
CA GLY A 109 6.44 -15.24 -30.10
C GLY A 109 4.98 -15.71 -30.15
N LEU A 110 4.03 -14.78 -29.95
CA LEU A 110 2.59 -15.08 -29.92
C LEU A 110 1.95 -15.23 -31.31
N SER A 111 2.71 -15.00 -32.38
CA SER A 111 2.25 -15.13 -33.76
C SER A 111 3.14 -16.07 -34.56
N GLY A 112 2.73 -16.42 -35.77
CA GLY A 112 3.36 -17.44 -36.56
C GLY A 112 2.84 -17.53 -37.99
N ILE A 113 3.38 -18.51 -38.69
CA ILE A 113 3.00 -18.93 -40.04
C ILE A 113 2.61 -20.40 -39.96
N ILE A 114 1.39 -20.72 -40.37
CA ILE A 114 0.89 -22.08 -40.51
C ILE A 114 1.06 -22.51 -41.96
N MET A 115 1.80 -23.59 -42.19
CA MET A 115 2.07 -24.12 -43.52
C MET A 115 1.02 -25.18 -43.85
N ILE A 116 0.11 -24.90 -44.78
CA ILE A 116 -1.01 -25.81 -45.11
C ILE A 116 -0.89 -26.32 -46.54
N ARG A 117 -0.94 -27.65 -46.70
CA ARG A 117 -0.92 -28.30 -48.02
C ARG A 117 -2.31 -28.29 -48.65
N CYS A 118 -2.40 -27.79 -49.88
CA CYS A 118 -3.61 -27.85 -50.68
C CYS A 118 -3.90 -29.30 -51.14
N GLU A 119 -5.15 -29.76 -51.03
CA GLU A 119 -5.56 -31.10 -51.49
C GLU A 119 -5.58 -31.23 -53.02
N LEU A 120 -5.87 -30.13 -53.73
CA LEU A 120 -6.06 -30.17 -55.19
C LEU A 120 -4.75 -30.08 -55.97
N CYS A 121 -3.81 -29.22 -55.56
CA CYS A 121 -2.57 -28.96 -56.30
C CYS A 121 -1.29 -29.32 -55.52
N ALA A 122 -1.43 -29.85 -54.30
CA ALA A 122 -0.34 -30.19 -53.39
C ALA A 122 0.60 -29.04 -52.98
N THR A 123 0.38 -27.80 -53.43
CA THR A 123 1.14 -26.62 -53.01
C THR A 123 0.95 -26.33 -51.53
N VAL A 124 2.04 -26.00 -50.84
CA VAL A 124 2.02 -25.52 -49.45
C VAL A 124 1.82 -24.01 -49.45
N THR A 125 0.80 -23.54 -48.75
CA THR A 125 0.49 -22.12 -48.58
C THR A 125 0.84 -21.69 -47.15
N ASP A 126 1.56 -20.57 -47.05
CA ASP A 126 1.92 -19.93 -45.79
C ASP A 126 0.78 -19.03 -45.31
N VAL A 127 0.11 -19.44 -44.23
CA VAL A 127 -1.03 -18.74 -43.64
C VAL A 127 -0.56 -17.99 -42.40
N GLN A 128 -0.57 -16.66 -42.46
CA GLN A 128 -0.17 -15.81 -41.34
C GLN A 128 -1.22 -15.84 -40.22
N THR A 129 -0.79 -15.86 -38.96
CA THR A 129 -1.72 -15.82 -37.81
C THR A 129 -1.98 -14.42 -37.27
N GLY A 130 -1.13 -13.43 -37.56
CA GLY A 130 -1.25 -12.08 -37.03
C GLY A 130 -0.69 -11.02 -37.96
N LYS A 131 -1.04 -9.75 -37.71
CA LYS A 131 -0.56 -8.61 -38.48
C LYS A 131 0.90 -8.31 -38.19
N ARG A 132 1.59 -7.77 -39.19
CA ARG A 132 2.95 -7.25 -39.05
C ARG A 132 2.90 -5.73 -38.95
N GLY A 133 3.70 -5.18 -38.04
CA GLY A 133 3.91 -3.74 -37.94
C GLY A 133 4.84 -3.22 -39.03
N PRO A 134 5.08 -1.89 -39.07
CA PRO A 134 5.93 -1.24 -40.07
C PRO A 134 7.38 -1.75 -40.08
N THR A 135 7.86 -2.23 -38.94
CA THR A 135 9.21 -2.79 -38.75
C THR A 135 9.30 -4.29 -39.08
N GLY A 136 8.23 -4.89 -39.62
CA GLY A 136 8.16 -6.31 -39.96
C GLY A 136 7.81 -7.24 -38.79
N SER A 137 7.91 -6.78 -37.53
CA SER A 137 7.59 -7.56 -36.33
C SER A 137 6.08 -7.75 -36.15
N TYR A 138 5.65 -8.89 -35.60
CA TYR A 138 4.23 -9.11 -35.29
C TYR A 138 3.72 -8.16 -34.20
N ASP A 139 2.58 -7.52 -34.46
CA ASP A 139 2.01 -6.48 -33.60
C ASP A 139 1.58 -7.03 -32.22
N ILE A 140 1.14 -8.29 -32.16
CA ILE A 140 0.74 -8.96 -30.92
C ILE A 140 1.87 -9.05 -29.90
N ASN A 141 3.13 -9.17 -30.33
CA ASN A 141 4.27 -9.20 -29.41
C ASN A 141 4.48 -7.83 -28.76
N THR A 142 4.33 -6.76 -29.55
CA THR A 142 4.35 -5.38 -29.03
C THR A 142 3.18 -5.14 -28.07
N LYS A 143 1.97 -5.61 -28.41
CA LYS A 143 0.78 -5.51 -27.53
C LYS A 143 0.96 -6.30 -26.23
N ALA A 144 1.60 -7.47 -26.27
CA ALA A 144 1.91 -8.25 -25.09
C ALA A 144 2.92 -7.54 -24.18
N ALA A 145 3.97 -6.94 -24.76
CA ALA A 145 4.91 -6.11 -24.01
C ALA A 145 4.23 -4.87 -23.39
N LEU A 146 3.33 -4.21 -24.12
CA LEU A 146 2.52 -3.11 -23.58
C LEU A 146 1.61 -3.57 -22.44
N GLY A 147 0.95 -4.73 -22.59
CA GLY A 147 0.13 -5.34 -21.55
C GLY A 147 0.93 -5.71 -20.30
N MET A 148 2.15 -6.18 -20.48
CA MET A 148 3.12 -6.47 -19.40
C MET A 148 3.43 -5.21 -18.59
N ILE A 149 3.76 -4.10 -19.27
CA ILE A 149 4.02 -2.79 -18.63
C ILE A 149 2.78 -2.31 -17.87
N HIS A 150 1.60 -2.33 -18.51
CA HIS A 150 0.36 -1.86 -17.92
C HIS A 150 -0.05 -2.67 -16.68
N ALA A 151 0.14 -3.99 -16.72
CA ALA A 151 -0.14 -4.87 -15.58
C ALA A 151 0.92 -4.78 -14.47
N GLY A 152 2.04 -4.07 -14.69
CA GLY A 152 3.13 -3.97 -13.72
C GLY A 152 3.84 -5.30 -13.47
N ILE A 153 3.89 -6.18 -14.48
CA ILE A 153 4.53 -7.50 -14.38
C ILE A 153 5.81 -7.54 -15.24
N GLY A 154 6.76 -8.41 -14.88
CA GLY A 154 7.98 -8.60 -15.67
C GLY A 154 7.86 -9.73 -16.71
N PRO A 155 8.88 -9.92 -17.57
CA PRO A 155 8.89 -10.97 -18.59
C PRO A 155 8.60 -12.37 -18.06
N THR A 156 9.15 -12.74 -16.91
CA THR A 156 8.93 -14.04 -16.26
C THR A 156 7.45 -14.25 -15.89
N HIS A 157 6.79 -13.24 -15.35
CA HIS A 157 5.37 -13.33 -14.99
C HIS A 157 4.49 -13.49 -16.23
N LEU A 158 4.78 -12.74 -17.30
CA LEU A 158 4.07 -12.88 -18.57
C LEU A 158 4.28 -14.29 -19.16
N GLN A 159 5.50 -14.80 -19.16
CA GLN A 159 5.80 -16.15 -19.65
C GLN A 159 5.06 -17.22 -18.84
N ASN A 160 5.03 -17.12 -17.51
CA ASN A 160 4.26 -18.04 -16.67
C ASN A 160 2.76 -17.98 -17.00
N PHE A 161 2.20 -16.78 -17.17
CA PHE A 161 0.79 -16.62 -17.58
C PHE A 161 0.50 -17.27 -18.94
N LEU A 162 1.38 -17.07 -19.93
CA LEU A 162 1.25 -17.68 -21.26
C LEU A 162 1.36 -19.20 -21.20
N ALA A 163 2.30 -19.72 -20.41
CA ALA A 163 2.49 -21.15 -20.22
C ALA A 163 1.24 -21.82 -19.60
N GLU A 164 0.66 -21.22 -18.55
CA GLU A 164 -0.60 -21.70 -17.94
C GLU A 164 -1.78 -21.65 -18.92
N CYS A 165 -1.77 -20.69 -19.85
CA CYS A 165 -2.75 -20.62 -20.92
C CYS A 165 -2.48 -21.61 -22.08
N ASN A 166 -1.38 -22.36 -22.03
CA ASN A 166 -0.88 -23.24 -23.09
C ASN A 166 -0.63 -22.49 -24.41
N LEU A 167 -0.17 -21.23 -24.31
CA LEU A 167 0.22 -20.36 -25.42
C LEU A 167 1.75 -20.39 -25.61
N PRO A 168 2.24 -20.14 -26.84
CA PRO A 168 3.68 -20.00 -27.07
C PRO A 168 4.25 -18.83 -26.25
N SER A 169 5.47 -18.99 -25.76
CA SER A 169 6.16 -17.93 -25.03
C SER A 169 6.78 -16.91 -25.99
N ILE A 170 7.06 -15.71 -25.47
CA ILE A 170 7.90 -14.72 -26.14
C ILE A 170 9.23 -14.72 -25.41
N SER A 171 10.35 -14.77 -26.14
CA SER A 171 11.68 -14.64 -25.53
C SER A 171 11.82 -13.35 -24.73
N GLU A 172 12.53 -13.45 -23.60
CA GLU A 172 12.79 -12.30 -22.72
C GLU A 172 13.53 -11.17 -23.46
N ASN A 173 14.48 -11.51 -24.32
CA ASN A 173 15.21 -10.53 -25.15
C ASN A 173 14.26 -9.74 -26.06
N THR A 174 13.29 -10.41 -26.66
CA THR A 174 12.28 -9.76 -27.51
C THR A 174 11.38 -8.86 -26.69
N LEU A 175 10.91 -9.33 -25.52
CA LEU A 175 10.11 -8.51 -24.61
C LEU A 175 10.85 -7.26 -24.14
N ARG A 176 12.11 -7.39 -23.71
CA ARG A 176 12.93 -6.25 -23.27
C ARG A 176 13.22 -5.26 -24.40
N LYS A 177 13.44 -5.75 -25.62
CA LYS A 177 13.60 -4.89 -26.81
C LYS A 177 12.33 -4.11 -27.08
N LYS A 178 11.16 -4.76 -27.03
CA LYS A 178 9.86 -4.12 -27.23
C LYS A 178 9.49 -3.17 -26.10
N GLU A 179 9.79 -3.52 -24.86
CA GLU A 179 9.65 -2.63 -23.69
C GLU A 179 10.45 -1.34 -23.91
N LYS A 180 11.74 -1.44 -24.28
CA LYS A 180 12.59 -0.26 -24.54
C LYS A 180 12.07 0.60 -25.70
N GLU A 181 11.60 -0.03 -26.78
CA GLU A 181 10.98 0.66 -27.92
C GLU A 181 9.73 1.45 -27.48
N LEU A 182 8.88 0.81 -26.65
CA LEU A 182 7.64 1.38 -26.15
C LEU A 182 7.84 2.46 -25.10
N SER A 183 8.84 2.35 -24.23
CA SER A 183 9.05 3.29 -23.10
C SER A 183 9.13 4.74 -23.55
N LYS A 184 9.84 5.01 -24.66
CA LYS A 184 9.94 6.38 -25.21
C LYS A 184 8.59 6.89 -25.69
N GLN A 185 7.86 6.07 -26.46
CA GLN A 185 6.56 6.43 -27.02
C GLN A 185 5.50 6.64 -25.93
N ILE A 186 5.50 5.79 -24.89
CA ILE A 186 4.60 5.94 -23.74
C ILE A 186 4.84 7.28 -23.05
N GLY A 187 6.10 7.65 -22.83
CA GLY A 187 6.45 8.95 -22.24
C GLY A 187 5.96 10.14 -23.08
N GLU A 188 6.13 10.10 -24.40
CA GLU A 188 5.68 11.14 -25.32
C GLU A 188 4.15 11.28 -25.35
N VAL A 189 3.44 10.15 -25.41
CA VAL A 189 1.96 10.11 -25.38
C VAL A 189 1.44 10.60 -24.03
N ALA A 190 2.07 10.20 -22.92
CA ALA A 190 1.69 10.65 -21.59
C ALA A 190 1.87 12.18 -21.42
N ASN A 191 2.99 12.74 -21.88
CA ASN A 191 3.22 14.18 -21.85
C ASN A 191 2.24 14.95 -22.74
N THR A 192 1.92 14.42 -23.93
CA THR A 192 0.91 15.02 -24.82
C THR A 192 -0.47 15.01 -24.16
N SER A 193 -0.85 13.91 -23.52
CA SER A 193 -2.09 13.80 -22.75
C SER A 193 -2.14 14.80 -21.59
N CYS A 194 -1.01 15.06 -20.92
CA CYS A 194 -0.93 16.07 -19.87
C CYS A 194 -1.18 17.47 -20.43
N ARG A 195 -0.62 17.82 -21.59
CA ARG A 195 -0.84 19.13 -22.23
C ARG A 195 -2.30 19.35 -22.61
N THR A 196 -2.97 18.34 -23.17
CA THR A 196 -4.42 18.41 -23.43
C THR A 196 -5.21 18.61 -22.13
N ALA A 197 -4.83 17.91 -21.06
CA ALA A 197 -5.46 18.10 -19.74
C ALA A 197 -5.22 19.51 -19.18
N GLN A 198 -4.05 20.12 -19.39
CA GLN A 198 -3.77 21.50 -19.00
C GLN A 198 -4.66 22.50 -19.74
N GLU A 199 -4.89 22.32 -21.04
CA GLU A 199 -5.81 23.16 -21.82
C GLU A 199 -7.25 23.05 -21.32
N GLU A 200 -7.71 21.83 -21.06
CA GLU A 200 -9.04 21.58 -20.49
C GLU A 200 -9.22 22.19 -19.09
N GLU A 201 -8.20 22.09 -18.23
CA GLU A 201 -8.22 22.68 -16.88
C GLU A 201 -8.29 24.21 -16.96
N LYS A 202 -7.50 24.84 -17.84
CA LYS A 202 -7.53 26.30 -18.06
C LYS A 202 -8.89 26.77 -18.54
N ALA A 203 -9.52 26.02 -19.45
CA ALA A 203 -10.84 26.37 -19.98
C ALA A 203 -11.95 26.30 -18.91
N GLN A 204 -11.80 25.44 -17.90
CA GLN A 204 -12.76 25.26 -16.80
C GLN A 204 -12.45 26.17 -15.59
N SER A 205 -11.22 26.65 -15.46
CA SER A 205 -10.78 27.50 -14.35
C SER A 205 -11.27 28.94 -14.49
N THR A 206 -11.80 29.51 -13.41
CA THR A 206 -12.15 30.93 -13.36
C THR A 206 -10.91 31.81 -13.44
N ASN A 207 -10.87 32.78 -14.37
CA ASN A 207 -9.76 33.73 -14.56
C ASN A 207 -8.38 33.08 -14.79
N ASN A 208 -8.31 31.87 -15.34
CA ASN A 208 -7.07 31.09 -15.47
C ASN A 208 -6.34 30.83 -14.14
N ASN A 209 -7.05 30.92 -13.00
CA ASN A 209 -6.50 30.55 -11.70
C ASN A 209 -6.59 29.03 -11.54
N VAL A 210 -5.61 28.31 -12.08
CA VAL A 210 -5.57 26.86 -12.01
C VAL A 210 -5.32 26.42 -10.58
N GLU A 211 -6.20 25.54 -10.08
CA GLU A 211 -6.02 24.84 -8.81
C GLU A 211 -5.68 23.38 -9.10
N ALA A 212 -4.72 22.79 -8.37
CA ALA A 212 -4.33 21.41 -8.57
C ALA A 212 -4.04 20.70 -7.25
N SER A 213 -4.40 19.42 -7.17
CA SER A 213 -3.94 18.56 -6.09
C SER A 213 -2.58 17.96 -6.39
N PHE A 214 -1.76 17.81 -5.36
CA PHE A 214 -0.41 17.26 -5.44
C PHE A 214 -0.20 16.17 -4.40
N ASP A 215 0.37 15.04 -4.83
CA ASP A 215 0.77 13.94 -3.95
C ASP A 215 2.04 13.24 -4.48
N GLY A 216 2.81 12.68 -3.55
CA GLY A 216 4.08 11.98 -3.77
C GLY A 216 4.07 10.55 -3.22
N GLY A 217 4.47 9.58 -4.05
CA GLY A 217 4.54 8.17 -3.72
C GLY A 217 5.95 7.59 -3.78
N TRP A 218 6.28 6.68 -2.86
CA TRP A 218 7.55 5.93 -2.85
C TRP A 218 7.30 4.43 -3.03
N GLN A 219 8.14 3.76 -3.84
CA GLN A 219 7.95 2.34 -4.17
C GLN A 219 8.36 1.41 -3.02
N LYS A 220 9.31 1.82 -2.18
CA LYS A 220 9.68 1.04 -1.00
C LYS A 220 8.64 1.27 0.10
N ARG A 221 7.80 0.26 0.36
CA ARG A 221 6.89 0.26 1.53
C ARG A 221 7.72 0.27 2.82
N GLY A 222 7.84 1.43 3.46
CA GLY A 222 8.39 1.58 4.80
C GLY A 222 7.27 1.76 5.82
N SER A 223 7.47 1.31 7.06
CA SER A 223 6.57 1.52 8.20
C SER A 223 6.48 2.99 8.68
N GLY A 224 6.77 3.97 7.79
CA GLY A 224 6.87 5.39 8.10
C GLY A 224 8.21 5.85 8.70
N TRP A 225 9.14 4.93 8.98
CA TRP A 225 10.42 5.26 9.65
C TRP A 225 11.66 5.12 8.77
N ASN A 226 11.55 4.43 7.63
CA ASN A 226 12.68 4.16 6.74
C ASN A 226 12.62 5.06 5.50
N TYR A 227 13.27 6.22 5.58
CA TYR A 227 13.30 7.24 4.53
C TYR A 227 14.36 6.98 3.46
N ASN A 228 14.48 5.73 3.00
CA ASN A 228 15.54 5.25 2.11
C ASN A 228 15.01 4.59 0.84
N SER A 229 13.90 5.09 0.30
CA SER A 229 13.43 4.64 -1.00
C SER A 229 14.41 5.06 -2.10
N ASN A 230 14.68 4.15 -3.02
CA ASN A 230 15.49 4.44 -4.21
C ASN A 230 14.72 5.24 -5.25
N THR A 231 13.39 5.13 -5.27
CA THR A 231 12.54 5.83 -6.23
C THR A 231 11.37 6.54 -5.55
N GLY A 232 10.98 7.69 -6.11
CA GLY A 232 9.79 8.44 -5.74
C GLY A 232 9.14 9.00 -6.99
N HIS A 233 7.82 9.10 -7.01
CA HIS A 233 7.04 9.67 -8.11
C HIS A 233 6.01 10.63 -7.54
N SER A 234 5.58 11.60 -8.33
CA SER A 234 4.52 12.53 -7.93
C SER A 234 3.72 13.02 -9.11
N THR A 235 2.52 13.50 -8.85
CA THR A 235 1.61 14.00 -9.88
C THR A 235 0.90 15.26 -9.41
N PHE A 236 0.69 16.20 -10.34
CA PHE A 236 -0.34 17.24 -10.22
C PHE A 236 -1.60 16.79 -10.95
N ILE A 237 -2.75 16.93 -10.30
CA ILE A 237 -4.06 16.62 -10.86
C ILE A 237 -4.92 17.89 -10.79
N GLY A 238 -5.53 18.29 -11.90
CA GLY A 238 -6.36 19.48 -11.99
C GLY A 238 -7.64 19.33 -11.17
N LYS A 239 -8.02 20.37 -10.44
CA LYS A 239 -9.19 20.36 -9.56
C LYS A 239 -10.48 20.23 -10.35
N GLU A 240 -10.60 20.93 -11.47
CA GLU A 240 -11.83 20.99 -12.25
C GLU A 240 -11.91 19.83 -13.27
N SER A 241 -10.82 19.54 -13.99
CA SER A 241 -10.76 18.44 -14.97
C SER A 241 -10.65 17.05 -14.34
N GLY A 242 -10.08 16.95 -13.14
CA GLY A 242 -9.73 15.67 -12.50
C GLY A 242 -8.65 14.86 -13.24
N LYS A 243 -7.92 15.49 -14.17
CA LYS A 243 -6.89 14.84 -15.01
C LYS A 243 -5.47 15.22 -14.54
N VAL A 244 -4.50 14.35 -14.85
CA VAL A 244 -3.08 14.61 -14.56
C VAL A 244 -2.57 15.74 -15.44
N LEU A 245 -2.11 16.83 -14.83
CA LEU A 245 -1.56 18.00 -15.52
C LEU A 245 -0.05 17.86 -15.74
N SER A 246 0.64 17.21 -14.81
CA SER A 246 2.08 16.95 -14.86
C SER A 246 2.44 15.80 -13.93
N PHE A 247 3.48 15.05 -14.26
CA PHE A 247 4.02 13.97 -13.44
C PHE A 247 5.54 13.97 -13.48
N GLU A 248 6.17 13.38 -12.47
CA GLU A 248 7.61 13.32 -12.37
C GLU A 248 8.09 12.08 -11.60
N LEU A 249 9.30 11.62 -11.92
CA LEU A 249 9.98 10.49 -11.27
C LEU A 249 11.37 10.91 -10.80
N ARG A 250 11.75 10.51 -9.60
CA ARG A 250 13.09 10.59 -9.05
C ARG A 250 13.64 9.20 -8.77
N SER A 251 14.84 8.91 -9.26
CA SER A 251 15.56 7.66 -8.99
C SER A 251 16.99 7.93 -8.53
N LYS A 252 17.37 7.24 -7.46
CA LYS A 252 18.72 7.20 -6.87
C LYS A 252 19.56 6.05 -7.40
N ALA A 253 18.96 5.16 -8.17
CA ALA A 253 19.54 3.89 -8.54
C ALA A 253 19.40 3.67 -10.04
N CYS A 254 20.50 3.23 -10.66
CA CYS A 254 20.51 2.68 -12.01
C CYS A 254 21.39 1.45 -11.99
N LYS A 255 20.85 0.30 -12.43
CA LYS A 255 21.57 -0.99 -12.35
C LYS A 255 22.81 -1.02 -13.22
N THR A 256 22.77 -0.39 -14.40
CA THR A 256 23.93 -0.26 -15.28
C THR A 256 25.02 0.58 -14.61
N CYS A 257 24.66 1.72 -14.01
CA CYS A 257 25.61 2.54 -13.24
C CYS A 257 26.19 1.77 -12.05
N GLU A 258 25.35 1.16 -11.22
CA GLU A 258 25.76 0.38 -10.05
C GLU A 258 26.74 -0.74 -10.42
N TYR A 259 26.47 -1.45 -11.52
CA TYR A 259 27.31 -2.54 -12.01
C TYR A 259 28.73 -2.06 -12.34
N HIS A 260 28.88 -1.05 -13.18
CA HIS A 260 30.20 -0.55 -13.57
C HIS A 260 30.91 0.19 -12.42
N GLN A 261 30.18 0.93 -11.59
CA GLN A 261 30.74 1.58 -10.40
C GLN A 261 31.30 0.57 -9.40
N SER A 262 30.59 -0.55 -9.17
CA SER A 262 31.06 -1.61 -8.25
C SER A 262 32.40 -2.21 -8.70
N ARG A 263 32.66 -2.22 -10.01
CA ARG A 263 33.88 -2.74 -10.64
C ARG A 263 34.94 -1.67 -10.89
N LYS A 264 34.67 -0.40 -10.55
CA LYS A 264 35.54 0.75 -10.83
C LYS A 264 35.84 0.93 -12.34
N GLU A 265 34.86 0.59 -13.17
CA GLU A 265 34.91 0.75 -14.63
C GLU A 265 34.23 2.06 -15.05
N THR A 266 34.56 2.55 -16.26
CA THR A 266 33.81 3.66 -16.86
C THR A 266 32.43 3.19 -17.26
N VAL A 267 31.40 3.91 -16.80
CA VAL A 267 30.01 3.62 -17.16
C VAL A 267 29.83 3.89 -18.67
N PRO A 268 29.36 2.93 -19.47
CA PRO A 268 29.08 3.14 -20.88
C PRO A 268 27.88 4.08 -21.05
N ASP A 269 27.81 4.73 -22.22
CA ASP A 269 26.65 5.53 -22.60
C ASP A 269 25.40 4.63 -22.66
N HIS A 270 24.35 5.03 -21.94
CA HIS A 270 23.11 4.28 -21.83
C HIS A 270 21.95 5.20 -21.42
N ASP A 271 20.73 4.69 -21.60
CA ASP A 271 19.50 5.34 -21.13
C ASP A 271 19.42 5.29 -19.61
N CYS A 272 20.06 6.26 -18.95
CA CYS A 272 20.21 6.33 -17.51
C CYS A 272 19.02 7.05 -16.88
N HIS A 273 18.31 6.37 -15.98
CA HIS A 273 17.22 6.97 -15.21
C HIS A 273 17.65 7.47 -13.83
N LEU A 274 18.95 7.40 -13.47
CA LEU A 274 19.46 8.00 -12.24
C LEU A 274 19.47 9.52 -12.39
N ASN A 275 18.55 10.19 -11.70
CA ASN A 275 18.36 11.64 -11.78
C ASN A 275 18.26 12.30 -10.39
N TRP A 276 18.46 11.56 -9.31
CA TRP A 276 18.36 12.06 -7.94
C TRP A 276 19.53 11.63 -7.06
N HIS A 277 20.20 12.61 -6.46
CA HIS A 277 21.36 12.40 -5.58
C HIS A 277 21.06 12.74 -4.11
N GLY A 278 19.87 13.31 -3.83
CA GLY A 278 19.48 13.76 -2.51
C GLY A 278 18.90 12.66 -1.60
N SER A 279 18.35 13.10 -0.46
CA SER A 279 17.60 12.23 0.43
C SER A 279 16.24 11.84 -0.18
N SER A 280 15.69 10.69 0.19
CA SER A 280 14.38 10.26 -0.32
C SER A 280 13.25 11.19 0.14
N LYS A 281 13.39 11.82 1.31
CA LYS A 281 12.42 12.81 1.83
C LYS A 281 12.31 14.04 0.95
N ALA A 282 13.42 14.47 0.35
CA ALA A 282 13.45 15.70 -0.44
C ALA A 282 12.96 15.50 -1.89
N MET A 283 12.66 14.26 -2.31
CA MET A 283 12.17 13.97 -3.66
C MET A 283 10.83 14.66 -3.94
N GLU A 284 9.89 14.61 -2.99
CA GLU A 284 8.54 15.14 -3.17
C GLU A 284 8.57 16.64 -3.45
N ALA A 285 9.22 17.41 -2.57
CA ALA A 285 9.32 18.85 -2.71
C ALA A 285 10.09 19.28 -3.98
N ASP A 286 11.11 18.51 -4.39
CA ASP A 286 11.84 18.77 -5.64
C ASP A 286 10.99 18.51 -6.89
N MET A 287 10.24 17.41 -6.92
CA MET A 287 9.34 17.10 -8.02
C MET A 287 8.19 18.11 -8.10
N ALA A 288 7.65 18.56 -6.97
CA ALA A 288 6.62 19.60 -6.92
C ALA A 288 7.08 20.88 -7.62
N VAL A 289 8.27 21.38 -7.26
CA VAL A 289 8.87 22.58 -7.86
C VAL A 289 9.13 22.37 -9.35
N THR A 290 9.73 21.23 -9.72
CA THR A 290 10.04 20.90 -11.13
C THR A 290 8.78 20.90 -11.99
N MET A 291 7.71 20.26 -11.52
CA MET A 291 6.45 20.20 -12.25
C MET A 291 5.75 21.57 -12.27
N ALA A 292 5.83 22.36 -11.20
CA ALA A 292 5.27 23.70 -11.17
C ALA A 292 5.94 24.65 -12.17
N HIS A 293 7.27 24.57 -12.32
CA HIS A 293 7.98 25.32 -13.38
C HIS A 293 7.53 24.88 -14.77
N ARG A 294 7.49 23.56 -15.04
CA ARG A 294 7.02 23.03 -16.32
C ARG A 294 5.61 23.53 -16.66
N LEU A 295 4.71 23.50 -15.67
CA LEU A 295 3.34 23.97 -15.84
C LEU A 295 3.28 25.48 -16.11
N LYS A 296 4.11 26.27 -15.44
CA LYS A 296 4.25 27.70 -15.72
C LYS A 296 4.77 27.96 -17.14
N ASP A 297 5.77 27.21 -17.58
CA ASP A 297 6.37 27.31 -18.92
C ASP A 297 5.37 26.90 -20.02
N ASP A 298 4.52 25.90 -19.75
CA ASP A 298 3.41 25.48 -20.61
C ASP A 298 2.20 26.46 -20.56
N GLY A 299 2.31 27.57 -19.80
CA GLY A 299 1.26 28.57 -19.66
C GLY A 299 0.05 28.10 -18.85
N CYS A 300 0.25 27.15 -17.94
CA CYS A 300 -0.72 26.56 -17.00
C CYS A 300 -0.25 26.77 -15.55
N GLU A 301 -0.01 28.02 -15.16
CA GLU A 301 0.51 28.35 -13.83
C GLU A 301 -0.49 28.01 -12.72
N ILE A 302 -0.09 27.12 -11.80
CA ILE A 302 -0.91 26.77 -10.63
C ILE A 302 -0.87 27.93 -9.63
N LYS A 303 -2.05 28.34 -9.12
CA LYS A 303 -2.20 29.36 -8.07
C LYS A 303 -2.56 28.78 -6.71
N VAL A 304 -3.23 27.62 -6.70
CA VAL A 304 -3.62 26.93 -5.46
C VAL A 304 -3.21 25.47 -5.54
N VAL A 305 -2.40 25.04 -4.57
CA VAL A 305 -2.00 23.64 -4.42
C VAL A 305 -2.78 23.02 -3.28
N HIS A 306 -3.49 21.92 -3.55
CA HIS A 306 -4.13 21.08 -2.55
C HIS A 306 -3.18 19.94 -2.21
N ALA A 307 -2.61 19.94 -1.01
CA ALA A 307 -1.60 18.95 -0.63
C ALA A 307 -1.67 18.62 0.87
N ASP A 308 -1.00 17.53 1.24
CA ASP A 308 -0.81 17.13 2.62
C ASP A 308 -0.14 18.24 3.45
N ASN A 309 -0.27 18.15 4.77
CA ASN A 309 0.32 19.13 5.69
C ASN A 309 1.86 19.01 5.84
N ASP A 310 2.56 18.62 4.78
CA ASP A 310 4.02 18.70 4.76
C ASP A 310 4.47 20.14 4.52
N ALA A 311 5.20 20.67 5.49
CA ALA A 311 5.77 22.00 5.42
C ALA A 311 6.86 22.09 4.36
N SER A 312 7.52 20.98 4.02
CA SER A 312 8.71 21.00 3.15
C SER A 312 8.39 21.34 1.69
N THR A 313 7.37 20.72 1.12
CA THR A 313 6.86 20.99 -0.23
C THR A 313 6.34 22.43 -0.34
N THR A 314 5.54 22.83 0.65
CA THR A 314 4.93 24.18 0.71
C THR A 314 6.00 25.27 0.76
N ALA A 315 6.99 25.13 1.65
CA ALA A 315 8.03 26.12 1.83
C ALA A 315 8.88 26.29 0.57
N ARG A 316 9.18 25.21 -0.16
CA ARG A 316 9.93 25.29 -1.42
C ARG A 316 9.14 25.96 -2.53
N LEU A 317 7.85 25.65 -2.66
CA LEU A 317 7.00 26.30 -3.65
C LEU A 317 6.87 27.81 -3.38
N GLN A 318 6.72 28.22 -2.12
CA GLN A 318 6.60 29.64 -1.77
C GLN A 318 7.88 30.45 -1.99
N VAL A 319 9.06 29.80 -1.95
CA VAL A 319 10.34 30.46 -2.24
C VAL A 319 10.50 30.74 -3.74
N GLU A 320 10.02 29.84 -4.59
CA GLU A 320 10.18 29.93 -6.06
C GLU A 320 8.99 30.64 -6.74
N PHE A 321 7.82 30.68 -6.07
CA PHE A 321 6.58 31.23 -6.63
C PHE A 321 5.87 32.14 -5.61
N ASP A 322 5.88 33.45 -5.86
CA ASP A 322 5.32 34.48 -4.97
C ASP A 322 3.79 34.38 -4.76
N ASN A 323 3.07 33.77 -5.71
CA ASN A 323 1.60 33.77 -5.77
C ASN A 323 0.97 32.37 -5.62
N ILE A 324 1.70 31.38 -5.10
CA ILE A 324 1.14 30.05 -4.83
C ILE A 324 0.61 30.00 -3.40
N SER A 325 -0.70 29.76 -3.28
CA SER A 325 -1.36 29.45 -2.03
C SER A 325 -1.50 27.94 -1.85
N LYS A 326 -1.54 27.49 -0.59
CA LYS A 326 -1.80 26.10 -0.25
C LYS A 326 -3.13 25.96 0.46
N LYS A 327 -3.88 24.92 0.11
CA LYS A 327 -5.02 24.41 0.88
C LYS A 327 -4.67 23.03 1.42
N ASP A 328 -4.82 22.85 2.72
CA ASP A 328 -4.60 21.55 3.36
C ASP A 328 -5.76 20.60 3.02
N ASP A 329 -5.44 19.33 2.82
CA ASP A 329 -6.44 18.32 2.56
C ASP A 329 -7.33 18.04 3.80
N GLN A 330 -8.61 17.76 3.56
CA GLN A 330 -9.58 17.54 4.64
C GLN A 330 -9.23 16.31 5.50
N ASN A 331 -8.55 15.32 4.92
CA ASN A 331 -8.19 14.10 5.64
C ASN A 331 -7.07 14.36 6.65
N HIS A 332 -6.02 15.12 6.30
CA HIS A 332 -5.00 15.47 7.29
C HIS A 332 -5.52 16.46 8.33
N VAL A 333 -6.39 17.40 7.96
CA VAL A 333 -7.06 18.27 8.96
C VAL A 333 -7.83 17.42 9.98
N LYS A 334 -8.65 16.47 9.51
CA LYS A 334 -9.37 15.53 10.38
C LYS A 334 -8.42 14.72 11.27
N LYS A 335 -7.32 14.22 10.71
CA LYS A 335 -6.31 13.43 11.44
C LYS A 335 -5.61 14.28 12.51
N GLY A 336 -5.31 15.54 12.22
CA GLY A 336 -4.77 16.51 13.17
C GLY A 336 -5.70 16.73 14.35
N ILE A 337 -6.98 17.07 14.09
CA ILE A 337 -8.00 17.25 15.14
C ILE A 337 -8.18 15.97 15.95
N SER A 338 -8.26 14.80 15.29
CA SER A 338 -8.37 13.50 15.97
C SER A 338 -7.19 13.23 16.92
N THR A 339 -5.98 13.59 16.50
CA THR A 339 -4.76 13.42 17.31
C THR A 339 -4.77 14.35 18.52
N SER A 340 -5.17 15.59 18.34
CA SER A 340 -5.36 16.56 19.42
C SER A 340 -6.41 16.09 20.44
N LEU A 341 -7.58 15.63 19.97
CA LEU A 341 -8.63 15.07 20.84
C LEU A 341 -8.13 13.84 21.60
N HIS A 342 -7.35 12.97 20.96
CA HIS A 342 -6.75 11.82 21.62
C HIS A 342 -5.75 12.24 22.71
N ASN A 343 -4.90 13.24 22.46
CA ASN A 343 -3.97 13.74 23.46
C ASN A 343 -4.68 14.39 24.66
N ILE A 344 -5.75 15.16 24.42
CA ILE A 344 -6.57 15.75 25.49
C ILE A 344 -7.28 14.66 26.31
N SER A 345 -7.70 13.55 25.69
CA SER A 345 -8.35 12.44 26.39
C SER A 345 -7.49 11.77 27.47
N LYS A 346 -6.17 11.99 27.44
CA LYS A 346 -5.25 11.53 28.49
C LYS A 346 -5.45 12.30 29.79
N SER A 347 -5.88 13.56 29.72
CA SER A 347 -6.10 14.45 30.86
C SER A 347 -7.56 14.48 31.32
N TYR A 348 -8.52 14.26 30.41
CA TYR A 348 -9.96 14.38 30.70
C TYR A 348 -10.70 13.07 30.46
N ARG A 349 -11.31 12.53 31.52
CA ARG A 349 -11.99 11.23 31.53
C ARG A 349 -13.20 11.20 30.59
N GLU A 350 -13.87 12.34 30.41
CA GLU A 350 -15.03 12.54 29.55
C GLU A 350 -14.72 12.25 28.08
N LEU A 351 -13.48 12.50 27.66
CA LEU A 351 -12.99 12.29 26.30
C LEU A 351 -12.31 10.94 26.10
N GLN A 352 -12.21 10.09 27.12
CA GLN A 352 -11.63 8.74 26.97
C GLN A 352 -12.49 7.81 26.11
N LYS A 353 -13.81 8.03 26.09
CA LYS A 353 -14.73 7.28 25.24
C LYS A 353 -14.52 7.67 23.77
N ASP A 354 -14.32 6.66 22.93
CA ASP A 354 -14.08 6.89 21.50
C ASP A 354 -15.30 7.50 20.83
N GLU A 355 -16.51 7.10 21.21
CA GLU A 355 -17.76 7.62 20.66
C GLU A 355 -17.89 9.13 20.88
N THR A 356 -17.46 9.62 22.05
CA THR A 356 -17.46 11.06 22.37
C THR A 356 -16.48 11.81 21.46
N ARG A 357 -15.26 11.30 21.30
CA ARG A 357 -14.26 11.92 20.41
C ARG A 357 -14.71 11.92 18.96
N GLN A 358 -15.27 10.81 18.49
CA GLN A 358 -15.80 10.71 17.12
C GLN A 358 -16.98 11.65 16.88
N TYR A 359 -17.83 11.85 17.89
CA TYR A 359 -18.93 12.81 17.82
C TYR A 359 -18.40 14.25 17.69
N ILE A 360 -17.48 14.65 18.58
CA ILE A 360 -16.88 15.99 18.55
C ILE A 360 -16.14 16.20 17.22
N LEU A 361 -15.33 15.24 16.79
CA LEU A 361 -14.61 15.28 15.51
C LEU A 361 -15.60 15.49 14.35
N ARG A 362 -16.75 14.83 14.38
CA ARG A 362 -17.80 14.99 13.37
C ARG A 362 -18.38 16.41 13.37
N CYS A 363 -18.65 17.00 14.54
CA CYS A 363 -19.10 18.39 14.64
C CYS A 363 -18.07 19.37 14.05
N PHE A 364 -16.77 19.16 14.32
CA PHE A 364 -15.70 19.95 13.70
C PHE A 364 -15.72 19.83 12.17
N MET A 365 -15.83 18.61 11.63
CA MET A 365 -15.88 18.43 10.17
C MET A 365 -17.13 19.03 9.54
N TYR A 366 -18.27 19.05 10.24
CA TYR A 366 -19.47 19.74 9.76
C TYR A 366 -19.28 21.26 9.73
N ALA A 367 -18.66 21.83 10.75
CA ALA A 367 -18.35 23.26 10.79
C ALA A 367 -17.41 23.68 9.64
N ILE A 368 -16.41 22.85 9.33
CA ILE A 368 -15.47 23.09 8.22
C ILE A 368 -16.16 22.91 6.87
N LYS A 369 -17.01 21.90 6.71
CA LYS A 369 -17.67 21.62 5.42
C LYS A 369 -18.78 22.62 5.08
N GLY A 370 -19.41 23.21 6.08
CA GLY A 370 -20.52 24.15 5.91
C GLY A 370 -20.11 25.63 5.87
N GLY A 371 -18.81 25.96 5.95
CA GLY A 371 -18.33 27.34 5.86
C GLY A 371 -17.73 27.63 4.49
N GLU A 372 -18.20 28.69 3.83
CA GLU A 372 -17.62 29.16 2.56
C GLU A 372 -16.51 30.20 2.81
N THR A 373 -16.61 30.95 3.92
CA THR A 373 -15.63 31.96 4.35
C THR A 373 -15.01 31.63 5.72
N GLU A 374 -13.90 32.30 6.06
CA GLU A 374 -13.26 32.16 7.37
C GLU A 374 -14.21 32.53 8.52
N ASP A 375 -15.03 33.56 8.32
CA ASP A 375 -16.04 34.00 9.28
C ASP A 375 -17.14 32.96 9.48
N ASP A 376 -17.59 32.30 8.40
CA ASP A 376 -18.58 31.21 8.50
C ASP A 376 -18.02 30.04 9.29
N ILE A 377 -16.78 29.64 9.03
CA ILE A 377 -16.10 28.57 9.74
C ILE A 377 -15.98 28.94 11.23
N LYS A 378 -15.57 30.17 11.55
CA LYS A 378 -15.44 30.64 12.93
C LYS A 378 -16.77 30.61 13.66
N CYS A 379 -17.84 31.16 13.07
CA CYS A 379 -19.18 31.09 13.64
C CYS A 379 -19.64 29.64 13.82
N ASN A 380 -19.39 28.75 12.86
CA ASN A 380 -19.74 27.34 12.97
C ASN A 380 -18.97 26.61 14.06
N LEU A 381 -17.69 26.94 14.28
CA LEU A 381 -16.88 26.38 15.36
C LEU A 381 -17.37 26.82 16.75
N GLU A 382 -17.77 28.08 16.91
CA GLU A 382 -18.31 28.60 18.17
C GLU A 382 -19.64 27.94 18.58
N ARG A 383 -20.39 27.40 17.61
CA ARG A 383 -21.65 26.67 17.84
C ARG A 383 -21.44 25.26 18.39
N ILE A 384 -20.25 24.66 18.21
CA ILE A 384 -19.99 23.26 18.58
C ILE A 384 -20.16 23.04 20.08
N VAL A 385 -19.56 23.89 20.91
CA VAL A 385 -19.57 23.70 22.38
C VAL A 385 -21.01 23.79 22.93
N PRO A 386 -21.79 24.86 22.68
CA PRO A 386 -23.20 24.92 23.07
C PRO A 386 -23.99 23.69 22.60
N HIS A 387 -23.82 23.30 21.32
CA HIS A 387 -24.52 22.16 20.73
C HIS A 387 -24.22 20.84 21.46
N VAL A 388 -22.95 20.57 21.79
CA VAL A 388 -22.54 19.36 22.51
C VAL A 388 -23.15 19.30 23.91
N PHE A 389 -23.30 20.44 24.58
CA PHE A 389 -23.97 20.55 25.88
C PHE A 389 -25.49 20.63 25.79
N GLY A 390 -26.03 20.71 24.57
CA GLY A 390 -27.45 20.68 24.29
C GLY A 390 -28.14 22.05 24.30
N SER A 391 -27.38 23.14 24.25
CA SER A 391 -27.91 24.46 23.90
C SER A 391 -27.87 24.62 22.38
N HIS A 392 -29.06 24.72 21.79
CA HIS A 392 -29.25 24.85 20.34
C HIS A 392 -29.63 26.27 19.91
N GLU A 393 -29.53 27.25 20.80
CA GLU A 393 -29.87 28.67 20.54
C GLU A 393 -29.11 29.26 19.35
N LYS A 394 -27.88 28.80 19.12
CA LYS A 394 -27.04 29.25 18.00
C LYS A 394 -27.09 28.30 16.79
N CYS A 395 -27.97 27.30 16.80
CA CYS A 395 -28.04 26.29 15.76
C CYS A 395 -29.11 26.57 14.70
N GLU A 396 -29.81 27.70 14.75
CA GLU A 396 -31.00 28.02 13.93
C GLU A 396 -30.76 27.80 12.42
N ASP A 397 -29.57 28.15 11.91
CA ASP A 397 -29.23 28.11 10.48
C ASP A 397 -28.25 26.99 10.08
N VAL A 398 -28.18 25.87 10.81
CA VAL A 398 -27.24 24.77 10.50
C VAL A 398 -27.92 23.41 10.30
N ASP A 399 -27.84 22.91 9.07
CA ASP A 399 -28.45 21.65 8.60
C ASP A 399 -27.96 20.40 9.32
N TRP A 400 -26.76 20.44 9.92
CA TRP A 400 -26.19 19.31 10.64
C TRP A 400 -26.75 19.15 12.07
N CYS A 401 -27.45 20.16 12.59
CA CYS A 401 -28.10 20.09 13.89
C CYS A 401 -29.38 19.23 13.80
N THR A 402 -29.31 18.00 14.31
CA THR A 402 -30.46 17.08 14.29
C THR A 402 -31.61 17.49 15.21
N TYR A 403 -31.37 18.45 16.12
CA TYR A 403 -32.41 19.02 16.97
C TYR A 403 -33.37 19.87 16.14
N ASN A 404 -32.88 20.71 15.23
CA ASN A 404 -33.73 21.55 14.37
C ASN A 404 -34.55 20.72 13.38
N THR A 405 -33.98 19.64 12.86
CA THR A 405 -34.67 18.77 11.88
C THR A 405 -35.66 17.80 12.52
N ASN A 406 -35.49 17.40 13.78
CA ASN A 406 -36.44 16.55 14.50
C ASN A 406 -36.36 16.71 16.02
N PRO A 407 -36.94 17.79 16.58
CA PRO A 407 -36.87 18.08 18.02
C PRO A 407 -37.46 16.96 18.89
N GLU A 408 -38.54 16.33 18.42
CA GLU A 408 -39.30 15.32 19.16
C GLU A 408 -38.53 14.01 19.41
N ASN A 409 -37.58 13.67 18.52
CA ASN A 409 -36.77 12.45 18.63
C ASN A 409 -35.33 12.70 19.07
N PHE A 410 -34.96 13.96 19.34
CA PHE A 410 -33.60 14.33 19.72
C PHE A 410 -33.30 13.92 21.18
N LYS A 411 -32.34 13.02 21.38
CA LYS A 411 -32.02 12.45 22.70
C LYS A 411 -30.97 13.28 23.45
N HIS A 412 -31.39 14.19 24.32
CA HIS A 412 -30.48 14.86 25.27
C HIS A 412 -30.13 13.97 26.47
N TYR A 413 -28.86 13.68 26.70
CA TYR A 413 -28.42 12.92 27.88
C TYR A 413 -28.58 13.70 29.20
N GLY A 414 -28.48 15.03 29.18
CA GLY A 414 -28.62 15.91 30.34
C GLY A 414 -30.07 16.12 30.81
N GLY A 415 -31.04 16.17 29.88
CA GLY A 415 -32.46 16.39 30.19
C GLY A 415 -33.34 15.14 30.13
N SER A 416 -32.77 13.96 29.86
CA SER A 416 -33.58 12.74 29.68
C SER A 416 -34.06 12.13 30.99
N CYS A 417 -35.14 11.33 30.89
CA CYS A 417 -35.58 10.35 31.89
C CYS A 417 -34.41 9.48 32.43
N SER A 418 -33.32 9.32 31.66
CA SER A 418 -32.12 8.61 32.13
C SER A 418 -31.35 9.33 33.24
N LEU A 419 -31.37 10.67 33.32
CA LEU A 419 -30.80 11.38 34.46
C LEU A 419 -31.65 11.15 35.70
N GLN A 420 -32.98 11.27 35.58
CA GLN A 420 -33.90 11.00 36.68
C GLN A 420 -33.78 9.55 37.17
N ASN A 421 -33.69 8.57 36.27
CA ASN A 421 -33.49 7.17 36.66
C ASN A 421 -32.15 6.92 37.35
N ARG A 422 -31.06 7.59 36.91
CA ARG A 422 -29.75 7.49 37.57
C ARG A 422 -29.76 8.15 38.95
N LEU A 423 -30.40 9.32 39.07
CA LEU A 423 -30.57 10.01 40.34
C LEU A 423 -31.41 9.15 41.29
N SER A 424 -32.55 8.61 40.84
CA SER A 424 -33.38 7.71 41.63
C SER A 424 -32.64 6.44 42.04
N ALA A 425 -31.84 5.84 41.15
CA ALA A 425 -31.01 4.68 41.49
C ALA A 425 -29.92 5.03 42.53
N ALA A 426 -29.26 6.18 42.39
CA ALA A 426 -28.27 6.66 43.35
C ALA A 426 -28.89 6.95 44.73
N VAL A 427 -30.07 7.57 44.76
CA VAL A 427 -30.85 7.80 46.00
C VAL A 427 -31.24 6.48 46.65
N LEU A 428 -31.77 5.52 45.88
CA LEU A 428 -32.13 4.19 46.40
C LEU A 428 -30.92 3.44 46.93
N GLN A 429 -29.77 3.53 46.25
CA GLN A 429 -28.55 2.88 46.72
C GLN A 429 -27.96 3.55 47.97
N LYS A 430 -28.09 4.87 48.11
CA LYS A 430 -27.66 5.59 49.32
C LYS A 430 -28.57 5.29 50.52
N ASN A 431 -29.87 5.19 50.29
CA ASN A 431 -30.87 5.02 51.35
C ASN A 431 -31.09 3.56 51.76
N GLU A 432 -31.01 2.63 50.81
CA GLU A 432 -31.36 1.21 51.02
C GLU A 432 -30.21 0.24 50.70
N GLY A 433 -29.02 0.74 50.40
CA GLY A 433 -27.87 -0.08 49.98
C GLY A 433 -28.16 -0.84 48.67
N TYR A 434 -27.50 -1.97 48.44
CA TYR A 434 -27.76 -2.81 47.26
C TYR A 434 -29.10 -3.58 47.32
N GLY A 435 -29.82 -3.51 48.45
CA GLY A 435 -31.06 -4.27 48.69
C GLY A 435 -32.25 -3.85 47.81
N TYR A 436 -32.27 -2.61 47.29
CA TYR A 436 -33.38 -2.09 46.46
C TYR A 436 -33.58 -2.88 45.15
N LEU A 437 -32.54 -3.59 44.68
CA LEU A 437 -32.61 -4.43 43.48
C LEU A 437 -33.65 -5.55 43.62
N SER A 438 -33.76 -6.17 44.80
CA SER A 438 -34.75 -7.21 45.10
C SER A 438 -36.21 -6.71 44.99
N LYS A 439 -36.44 -5.44 45.40
CA LYS A 439 -37.75 -4.76 45.30
C LYS A 439 -38.14 -4.42 43.86
N LEU A 440 -37.18 -4.25 42.96
CA LEU A 440 -37.43 -4.04 41.53
C LEU A 440 -37.75 -5.36 40.79
N GLU A 441 -37.24 -6.49 41.26
CA GLU A 441 -37.47 -7.81 40.66
C GLU A 441 -38.87 -8.36 40.91
N THR A 442 -39.43 -8.15 42.11
CA THR A 442 -40.82 -8.53 42.43
C THR A 442 -41.85 -7.83 41.52
N LYS A 443 -41.56 -6.60 41.05
CA LYS A 443 -42.39 -5.90 40.05
C LYS A 443 -42.26 -6.47 38.62
N LYS A 444 -41.15 -7.12 38.25
CA LYS A 444 -40.97 -7.76 36.94
C LYS A 444 -41.81 -9.04 36.79
N GLY A 445 -42.10 -9.75 37.89
CA GLY A 445 -42.90 -10.98 37.88
C GLY A 445 -44.30 -10.82 37.26
N LYS A 446 -44.99 -9.71 37.57
CA LYS A 446 -46.33 -9.40 37.02
C LYS A 446 -46.31 -9.12 35.51
N ARG A 447 -45.21 -8.62 34.95
CA ARG A 447 -45.04 -8.38 33.50
C ARG A 447 -44.72 -9.64 32.69
N LYS A 448 -44.14 -10.67 33.32
CA LYS A 448 -43.78 -11.94 32.64
C LYS A 448 -45.01 -12.75 32.25
N ILE A 449 -46.06 -12.74 33.09
CA ILE A 449 -47.34 -13.44 32.86
C ILE A 449 -48.04 -12.89 31.59
N LYS A 450 -48.01 -11.57 31.37
CA LYS A 450 -48.62 -10.92 30.18
C LYS A 450 -47.91 -11.22 28.85
N LYS A 451 -46.62 -11.62 28.88
CA LYS A 451 -45.82 -11.95 27.67
C LYS A 451 -46.06 -13.37 27.13
N GLN A 452 -46.69 -14.24 27.90
CA GLN A 452 -46.95 -15.63 27.50
C GLN A 452 -48.30 -15.84 26.81
N SER A 453 -49.17 -14.82 26.78
CA SER A 453 -50.49 -14.93 26.13
C SER A 453 -50.38 -15.18 24.63
N LYS A 454 -51.32 -15.97 24.11
CA LYS A 454 -51.38 -16.39 22.69
C LYS A 454 -51.48 -15.17 21.76
N GLU A 455 -52.22 -14.15 22.14
CA GLU A 455 -52.38 -12.89 21.40
C GLU A 455 -51.06 -12.12 21.25
N PHE A 456 -50.24 -12.03 22.30
CA PHE A 456 -48.96 -11.33 22.21
C PHE A 456 -47.98 -12.02 21.24
N LYS A 457 -48.02 -13.36 21.16
CA LYS A 457 -47.23 -14.14 20.20
C LYS A 457 -47.70 -13.91 18.76
N ILE A 458 -49.01 -13.84 18.52
CA ILE A 458 -49.60 -13.59 17.19
C ILE A 458 -49.22 -12.19 16.69
N THR A 459 -49.37 -11.15 17.51
CA THR A 459 -49.05 -9.76 17.15
C THR A 459 -47.55 -9.56 16.88
N ARG A 460 -46.68 -10.29 17.59
CA ARG A 460 -45.22 -10.29 17.36
C ARG A 460 -44.85 -10.89 16.02
N ILE A 461 -45.47 -12.00 15.63
CA ILE A 461 -45.20 -12.67 14.34
C ILE A 461 -45.69 -11.79 13.18
N GLN A 462 -46.85 -11.15 13.30
CA GLN A 462 -47.37 -10.22 12.31
C GLN A 462 -46.47 -8.98 12.13
N LYS A 463 -45.96 -8.39 13.22
CA LYS A 463 -44.99 -7.28 13.14
C LYS A 463 -43.64 -7.69 12.56
N LYS A 464 -43.19 -8.93 12.80
CA LYS A 464 -41.94 -9.48 12.21
C LYS A 464 -42.10 -9.69 10.70
N ARG A 465 -43.26 -10.17 10.24
CA ARG A 465 -43.58 -10.30 8.80
C ARG A 465 -43.62 -8.94 8.09
N LYS A 466 -44.25 -7.92 8.68
CA LYS A 466 -44.24 -6.54 8.12
C LYS A 466 -42.83 -5.96 8.00
N ARG A 467 -41.94 -6.19 8.98
CA ARG A 467 -40.55 -5.71 8.92
C ARG A 467 -39.69 -6.39 7.85
N ASN A 468 -39.84 -7.71 7.67
CA ASN A 468 -39.11 -8.45 6.63
C ASN A 468 -39.57 -8.10 5.21
N ILE A 469 -40.83 -7.65 5.04
CA ILE A 469 -41.33 -7.18 3.75
C ILE A 469 -40.75 -5.80 3.41
N ASN A 470 -40.62 -4.89 4.39
CA ASN A 470 -39.98 -3.59 4.16
C ASN A 470 -38.47 -3.70 3.94
N SER A 471 -37.75 -4.58 4.65
CA SER A 471 -36.30 -4.72 4.45
C SER A 471 -35.90 -5.37 3.12
N ARG A 472 -36.85 -5.96 2.38
CA ARG A 472 -36.62 -6.52 1.04
C ARG A 472 -36.80 -5.51 -0.08
N LYS A 473 -37.44 -4.36 0.17
CA LYS A 473 -37.65 -3.31 -0.84
C LYS A 473 -36.46 -2.36 -0.99
N ASP A 474 -35.58 -2.27 0.01
CA ASP A 474 -34.49 -1.28 0.07
C ASP A 474 -33.07 -1.88 0.01
N LEU A 475 -32.87 -3.00 -0.72
CA LEU A 475 -31.54 -3.59 -0.88
C LEU A 475 -31.25 -3.94 -2.35
N VAL A 476 -30.79 -2.95 -3.11
CA VAL A 476 -29.72 -3.19 -4.09
C VAL A 476 -28.43 -3.18 -3.28
N LYS A 477 -27.89 -4.38 -3.01
CA LYS A 477 -26.55 -4.53 -2.46
C LYS A 477 -25.55 -4.48 -3.61
N GLU A 478 -24.80 -3.40 -3.72
CA GLU A 478 -23.45 -3.50 -4.28
C GLU A 478 -22.63 -4.43 -3.37
N GLY A 479 -21.97 -5.40 -4.00
CA GLY A 479 -21.17 -6.40 -3.32
C GLY A 479 -19.90 -5.82 -2.70
N LYS A 480 -19.24 -6.64 -1.88
CA LYS A 480 -17.85 -6.39 -1.45
C LYS A 480 -16.95 -6.42 -2.69
N THR A 481 -16.41 -5.27 -3.08
CA THR A 481 -15.31 -5.19 -4.05
C THR A 481 -14.01 -4.93 -3.26
N TYR A 482 -12.99 -5.75 -3.56
CA TYR A 482 -11.64 -5.81 -2.97
C TYR A 482 -11.50 -6.55 -1.62
N GLU A 483 -11.74 -7.87 -1.63
CA GLU A 483 -10.96 -8.80 -0.80
C GLU A 483 -9.77 -9.29 -1.65
N ASN A 484 -8.54 -9.01 -1.21
CA ASN A 484 -7.35 -9.66 -1.78
C ASN A 484 -7.32 -11.12 -1.34
N GLN A 485 -7.83 -12.02 -2.18
CA GLN A 485 -7.39 -13.42 -2.21
C GLN A 485 -6.18 -13.52 -3.14
N LEU A 486 -5.02 -13.10 -2.63
CA LEU A 486 -3.72 -13.47 -3.15
C LEU A 486 -2.89 -13.91 -1.95
N GLU A 487 -3.10 -15.17 -1.59
CA GLU A 487 -2.17 -15.95 -0.80
C GLU A 487 -0.90 -16.12 -1.64
N LEU A 488 0.02 -15.16 -1.52
CA LEU A 488 1.38 -15.32 -2.02
C LEU A 488 2.08 -16.31 -1.09
N SER A 489 2.03 -17.58 -1.48
CA SER A 489 3.05 -18.56 -1.12
C SER A 489 4.39 -18.09 -1.66
N ILE A 490 5.07 -17.24 -0.88
CA ILE A 490 6.50 -17.02 -1.03
C ILE A 490 7.15 -18.33 -0.60
N GLN A 491 7.56 -19.15 -1.57
CA GLN A 491 8.62 -20.13 -1.34
C GLN A 491 9.89 -19.33 -1.01
N GLU A 492 10.28 -19.36 0.25
CA GLU A 492 11.64 -19.05 0.66
C GLU A 492 12.55 -20.16 0.12
N ASP A 493 13.43 -19.84 -0.82
CA ASP A 493 14.73 -20.51 -0.97
C ASP A 493 15.68 -19.66 -1.85
N PRO A 494 17.01 -19.90 -1.83
CA PRO A 494 17.91 -19.09 -1.02
C PRO A 494 18.92 -18.26 -1.84
N ASP A 495 19.34 -17.16 -1.24
CA ASP A 495 20.67 -16.55 -1.27
C ASP A 495 21.61 -16.85 -2.46
N GLN A 496 21.80 -15.87 -3.34
CA GLN A 496 23.10 -15.62 -3.99
C GLN A 496 23.40 -14.10 -4.02
N GLY A 497 24.13 -13.65 -3.01
CA GLY A 497 25.45 -13.05 -3.22
C GLY A 497 25.49 -11.63 -3.77
N VAL A 498 25.23 -10.64 -2.90
CA VAL A 498 25.96 -9.37 -2.97
C VAL A 498 27.16 -9.52 -2.04
N ASP A 499 28.37 -9.34 -2.58
CA ASP A 499 29.62 -9.32 -1.81
C ASP A 499 29.52 -8.27 -0.69
N ILE A 500 29.21 -8.75 0.51
CA ILE A 500 29.40 -8.02 1.75
C ILE A 500 30.92 -8.01 1.95
N PRO A 501 31.58 -6.85 2.13
CA PRO A 501 32.99 -6.84 2.49
C PRO A 501 33.18 -7.79 3.67
N PRO A 502 34.21 -8.66 3.66
CA PRO A 502 34.36 -9.68 4.68
C PRO A 502 34.22 -9.01 6.03
N PRO A 503 33.43 -9.60 6.97
CA PRO A 503 33.28 -9.03 8.29
C PRO A 503 34.69 -8.70 8.77
N LEU A 504 34.89 -7.45 9.21
CA LEU A 504 36.08 -7.06 9.95
C LEU A 504 36.41 -8.25 10.84
N LYS A 505 37.59 -8.86 10.64
CA LYS A 505 38.10 -9.85 11.59
C LYS A 505 38.23 -9.08 12.89
N ILE A 506 37.15 -9.06 13.67
CA ILE A 506 37.14 -8.62 15.04
C ILE A 506 38.03 -9.65 15.68
N ASP A 507 39.24 -9.22 15.99
CA ASP A 507 40.16 -9.99 16.79
C ASP A 507 39.38 -10.49 18.01
N ARG A 508 39.43 -11.80 18.26
CA ARG A 508 38.58 -12.46 19.27
C ARG A 508 39.11 -12.20 20.69
N THR A 509 39.40 -10.94 20.98
CA THR A 509 39.62 -10.44 22.33
C THR A 509 38.31 -9.84 22.80
N GLU A 510 37.69 -10.48 23.80
CA GLU A 510 36.51 -9.94 24.48
C GLU A 510 36.89 -8.54 25.00
N SER A 511 36.33 -7.52 24.36
CA SER A 511 36.66 -6.13 24.66
C SER A 511 35.53 -5.54 25.48
N TYR A 512 35.79 -5.25 26.74
CA TYR A 512 34.82 -4.59 27.62
C TYR A 512 34.63 -3.15 27.17
N VAL A 513 33.36 -2.72 27.07
CA VAL A 513 32.99 -1.34 26.76
C VAL A 513 32.29 -0.77 27.98
N PHE A 514 32.92 0.20 28.61
CA PHE A 514 32.37 0.98 29.70
C PHE A 514 31.69 2.18 29.08
N PHE A 515 30.44 2.45 29.39
CA PHE A 515 29.73 3.59 28.84
C PHE A 515 28.83 4.21 29.90
N ASP A 516 28.63 5.52 29.77
CA ASP A 516 27.68 6.26 30.59
C ASP A 516 27.06 7.38 29.78
N LEU A 517 25.93 7.88 30.27
CA LEU A 517 25.17 8.95 29.65
C LEU A 517 24.77 10.00 30.69
N GLU A 518 24.92 11.26 30.31
CA GLU A 518 24.38 12.37 31.09
C GLU A 518 22.99 12.73 30.59
N THR A 519 22.14 13.14 31.52
CA THR A 519 20.80 13.62 31.19
C THR A 519 20.49 14.93 31.90
N THR A 520 19.48 15.65 31.43
CA THR A 520 18.99 16.88 32.10
C THR A 520 18.31 16.63 33.45
N GLY A 521 18.08 15.37 33.85
CA GLY A 521 17.49 14.96 35.13
C GLY A 521 16.99 13.51 35.15
N LEU A 522 16.37 13.05 36.24
CA LEU A 522 15.97 11.64 36.43
C LEU A 522 14.59 11.24 35.84
N GLY A 523 13.93 12.13 35.09
CA GLY A 523 12.58 11.91 34.57
C GLY A 523 12.53 11.22 33.19
N ARG A 524 11.40 10.59 32.86
CA ARG A 524 11.14 9.98 31.53
C ARG A 524 11.09 10.99 30.35
N LYS A 525 11.22 12.29 30.62
CA LYS A 525 11.24 13.39 29.64
C LYS A 525 12.59 14.12 29.60
N SER A 526 13.61 13.62 30.31
CA SER A 526 14.93 14.23 30.31
C SER A 526 15.63 14.01 28.96
N ASP A 527 16.37 15.02 28.52
CA ASP A 527 17.20 14.92 27.32
C ASP A 527 18.55 14.29 27.69
N ILE A 528 19.12 13.47 26.80
CA ILE A 528 20.50 13.00 26.92
C ILE A 528 21.42 14.13 26.47
N THR A 529 22.31 14.59 27.34
CA THR A 529 23.23 15.72 27.11
C THR A 529 24.63 15.27 26.70
N GLN A 530 25.04 14.09 27.13
CA GLN A 530 26.33 13.49 26.79
C GLN A 530 26.21 11.97 26.72
N ILE A 531 26.97 11.36 25.82
CA ILE A 531 27.28 9.94 25.85
C ILE A 531 28.79 9.76 25.79
N ALA A 532 29.33 8.93 26.67
CA ALA A 532 30.74 8.60 26.71
C ALA A 532 30.92 7.08 26.73
N ALA A 533 31.99 6.59 26.10
CA ALA A 533 32.38 5.20 26.18
C ALA A 533 33.91 5.03 26.15
N LEU A 534 34.41 3.99 26.81
CA LEU A 534 35.81 3.64 26.89
C LEU A 534 35.98 2.13 26.70
N THR A 535 36.93 1.75 25.86
CA THR A 535 37.31 0.34 25.63
C THR A 535 38.75 0.25 25.17
N ASN A 536 39.56 -0.60 25.79
CA ASN A 536 40.95 -0.88 25.40
C ASN A 536 41.79 0.39 25.08
N GLY A 537 41.69 1.42 25.94
CA GLY A 537 42.39 2.70 25.76
C GLY A 537 41.81 3.64 24.69
N LYS A 538 40.76 3.23 23.96
CA LYS A 538 40.01 4.09 23.03
C LYS A 538 38.88 4.81 23.76
N LYS A 539 38.76 6.10 23.51
CA LYS A 539 37.76 7.00 24.11
C LYS A 539 36.77 7.48 23.06
N PHE A 540 35.48 7.41 23.37
CA PHE A 540 34.38 8.00 22.61
C PHE A 540 33.63 8.97 23.52
N GLN A 541 33.34 10.18 23.02
CA GLN A 541 32.46 11.13 23.71
C GLN A 541 31.71 11.98 22.68
N ARG A 542 30.41 12.19 22.90
CA ARG A 542 29.56 13.08 22.10
C ARG A 542 28.64 13.87 23.02
N TYR A 543 28.43 15.13 22.68
CA TYR A 543 27.56 16.06 23.39
C TYR A 543 26.36 16.41 22.52
N VAL A 544 25.21 16.60 23.16
CA VAL A 544 23.96 17.01 22.54
C VAL A 544 23.42 18.20 23.35
N ILE A 545 23.05 19.27 22.64
CA ILE A 545 22.48 20.46 23.28
C ILE A 545 21.06 20.12 23.77
N PRO A 546 20.77 20.20 25.08
CA PRO A 546 19.45 19.90 25.60
C PRO A 546 18.42 20.96 25.21
N ARG A 547 17.16 20.56 25.10
CA ARG A 547 16.01 21.44 24.86
C ARG A 547 15.35 21.92 26.16
N VAL A 548 15.82 21.41 27.30
CA VAL A 548 15.27 21.67 28.65
C VAL A 548 16.42 22.05 29.58
N GLU A 549 16.15 22.90 30.57
CA GLU A 549 17.15 23.30 31.58
C GLU A 549 17.69 22.07 32.34
N ILE A 550 19.00 22.10 32.61
CA ILE A 550 19.72 21.04 33.33
C ILE A 550 19.52 21.26 34.83
N ASN A 551 19.00 20.26 35.52
CA ASN A 551 18.93 20.27 36.98
C ASN A 551 20.30 19.89 37.57
N ILE A 552 20.86 20.74 38.45
CA ILE A 552 22.26 20.71 38.91
C ILE A 552 22.50 19.72 40.08
N GLU A 553 21.47 19.08 40.62
CA GLU A 553 21.60 18.21 41.81
C GLU A 553 21.88 16.73 41.51
N ALA A 554 23.02 16.41 40.86
CA ALA A 554 23.51 15.03 40.75
C ALA A 554 24.87 14.86 41.46
N ARG A 555 25.02 13.82 42.29
CA ARG A 555 26.28 13.40 42.94
C ARG A 555 26.76 12.07 42.34
N ASN A 556 28.08 11.89 42.32
CA ASN A 556 28.79 10.72 41.80
C ASN A 556 28.45 9.42 42.58
N PRO A 557 27.93 8.36 41.94
CA PRO A 557 27.63 7.07 42.57
C PRO A 557 28.87 6.32 43.12
N CYS A 558 30.06 6.57 42.58
CA CYS A 558 31.30 5.86 42.89
C CYS A 558 32.11 6.48 44.04
N GLU A 559 31.72 7.66 44.54
CA GLU A 559 32.40 8.39 45.63
C GLU A 559 32.59 7.50 46.87
N ALA A 560 31.55 6.74 47.26
CA ALA A 560 31.56 5.87 48.43
C ALA A 560 32.54 4.68 48.32
N PHE A 561 32.95 4.30 47.10
CA PHE A 561 33.77 3.11 46.86
C PHE A 561 35.23 3.43 46.51
N LEU A 562 35.49 4.56 45.85
CA LEU A 562 36.82 4.95 45.37
C LEU A 562 37.42 6.14 46.13
N GLY A 563 36.62 6.93 46.86
CA GLY A 563 37.10 8.09 47.62
C GLY A 563 37.49 9.30 46.77
N GLU A 564 37.12 9.33 45.49
CA GLU A 564 37.43 10.42 44.56
C GLU A 564 36.18 11.26 44.23
N THR A 565 36.35 12.59 44.09
CA THR A 565 35.25 13.53 43.77
C THR A 565 35.51 14.25 42.43
N TYR A 566 34.49 14.27 41.57
CA TYR A 566 34.46 15.04 40.31
C TYR A 566 33.03 15.53 40.03
N LEU A 567 32.89 16.49 39.09
CA LEU A 567 31.58 17.04 38.68
C LEU A 567 30.76 15.95 37.96
N ALA A 568 29.59 15.60 38.50
CA ALA A 568 28.66 14.59 37.98
C ALA A 568 27.90 15.02 36.69
N HIS A 569 28.48 15.92 35.90
CA HIS A 569 28.01 16.33 34.58
C HIS A 569 29.11 16.09 33.56
N ASN A 570 29.76 14.94 33.65
CA ASN A 570 30.86 14.58 32.79
C ASN A 570 30.95 13.06 32.68
N ALA A 571 30.06 12.48 31.89
CA ALA A 571 29.98 11.04 31.63
C ALA A 571 31.32 10.38 31.29
N ILE A 572 32.35 11.11 30.84
CA ILE A 572 33.68 10.51 30.67
C ILE A 572 34.40 10.22 32.00
N GLU A 573 34.25 11.06 33.01
CA GLU A 573 34.80 10.81 34.34
C GLU A 573 34.03 9.70 35.04
N ASP A 574 32.71 9.60 34.81
CA ASP A 574 31.91 8.44 35.24
C ASP A 574 32.38 7.15 34.58
N VAL A 575 32.57 7.14 33.26
CA VAL A 575 33.12 5.99 32.54
C VAL A 575 34.52 5.59 33.02
N LYS A 576 35.38 6.57 33.32
CA LYS A 576 36.71 6.29 33.90
C LYS A 576 36.61 5.72 35.31
N SER A 577 35.73 6.27 36.14
CA SER A 577 35.49 5.81 37.51
C SER A 577 34.93 4.38 37.51
N LEU A 578 33.99 4.08 36.61
CA LEU A 578 33.43 2.74 36.38
C LEU A 578 34.49 1.74 35.91
N HIS A 579 35.36 2.15 34.98
CA HIS A 579 36.49 1.33 34.53
C HIS A 579 37.44 1.01 35.70
N SER A 580 37.81 2.01 36.51
CA SER A 580 38.66 1.81 37.69
C SER A 580 37.98 0.93 38.75
N LEU A 581 36.68 1.11 39.00
CA LEU A 581 35.93 0.27 39.93
C LEU A 581 35.89 -1.19 39.46
N TYR A 582 35.68 -1.41 38.16
CA TYR A 582 35.70 -2.74 37.57
C TYR A 582 37.05 -3.42 37.78
N GLU A 583 38.14 -2.78 37.35
CA GLU A 583 39.49 -3.32 37.46
C GLU A 583 39.91 -3.57 38.91
N MET A 584 39.63 -2.63 39.82
CA MET A 584 40.10 -2.70 41.20
C MET A 584 39.27 -3.61 42.10
N LYS A 585 37.95 -3.73 41.86
CA LYS A 585 37.04 -4.37 42.82
C LYS A 585 36.10 -5.41 42.25
N LEU A 586 35.71 -5.36 40.96
CA LEU A 586 34.63 -6.22 40.44
C LEU A 586 35.11 -7.31 39.48
N ALA A 587 36.25 -7.13 38.81
CA ALA A 587 36.77 -8.07 37.81
C ALA A 587 36.93 -9.50 38.35
N HIS A 588 37.26 -9.64 39.64
CA HIS A 588 37.43 -10.94 40.31
C HIS A 588 36.11 -11.57 40.82
N HIS A 589 35.00 -10.82 40.81
CA HIS A 589 33.70 -11.25 41.33
C HIS A 589 32.64 -11.47 40.25
N ILE A 590 32.84 -10.94 39.04
CA ILE A 590 31.92 -11.06 37.91
C ILE A 590 32.07 -12.44 37.27
N LYS A 591 30.99 -13.22 37.25
CA LYS A 591 30.95 -14.48 36.50
C LYS A 591 30.58 -14.19 35.04
N SER A 592 30.91 -15.09 34.12
CA SER A 592 30.49 -14.98 32.72
C SER A 592 28.97 -14.91 32.52
N ASP A 593 28.19 -15.32 33.54
CA ASP A 593 26.74 -15.24 33.57
C ASP A 593 26.18 -13.86 33.95
N ASP A 594 27.01 -12.95 34.47
CA ASP A 594 26.63 -11.57 34.80
C ASP A 594 26.82 -10.59 33.62
N LEU A 595 27.35 -11.07 32.48
CA LEU A 595 27.72 -10.25 31.33
C LEU A 595 26.60 -10.21 30.26
N TYR A 596 26.24 -8.99 29.84
CA TYR A 596 25.26 -8.76 28.76
C TYR A 596 25.94 -8.83 27.39
N ALA A 597 25.51 -9.77 26.54
CA ALA A 597 25.98 -9.86 25.17
C ALA A 597 25.17 -8.94 24.24
N PHE A 598 25.81 -7.92 23.66
CA PHE A 598 25.18 -7.04 22.65
C PHE A 598 25.06 -7.67 21.26
N VAL A 599 25.58 -8.89 21.08
CA VAL A 599 25.65 -9.55 19.77
C VAL A 599 24.37 -10.34 19.52
N TYR A 600 23.52 -9.84 18.62
CA TYR A 600 22.25 -10.46 18.21
C TYR A 600 22.36 -11.97 17.97
N HIS A 601 23.37 -12.42 17.21
CA HIS A 601 23.54 -13.84 16.88
C HIS A 601 23.80 -14.69 18.14
N LYS A 602 24.64 -14.22 19.07
CA LYS A 602 24.88 -14.93 20.35
C LYS A 602 23.59 -15.01 21.18
N CYS A 603 22.80 -13.94 21.22
CA CYS A 603 21.52 -13.95 21.93
C CYS A 603 20.51 -14.88 21.28
N LEU A 604 20.46 -14.93 19.94
CA LEU A 604 19.56 -15.83 19.23
C LEU A 604 19.95 -17.31 19.39
N ASP A 605 21.24 -17.63 19.31
CA ASP A 605 21.78 -18.98 19.48
C ASP A 605 21.46 -19.55 20.87
N SER A 606 21.38 -18.69 21.88
CA SER A 606 20.98 -19.07 23.24
C SER A 606 19.55 -19.64 23.33
N TYR A 607 18.69 -19.39 22.34
CA TYR A 607 17.33 -19.92 22.27
C TYR A 607 17.22 -21.21 21.45
N SER A 608 18.33 -21.76 20.95
CA SER A 608 18.29 -22.91 20.05
C SER A 608 17.53 -24.13 20.62
N ASP A 609 17.66 -24.40 21.91
CA ASP A 609 17.00 -25.55 22.55
C ASP A 609 15.50 -25.33 22.80
N ILE A 610 15.09 -24.12 23.20
CA ILE A 610 13.66 -23.79 23.34
C ILE A 610 12.95 -23.70 21.98
N LEU A 611 13.69 -23.38 20.91
CA LEU A 611 13.16 -23.42 19.55
C LEU A 611 12.95 -24.86 19.07
N LYS A 612 13.82 -25.81 19.45
CA LYS A 612 13.64 -27.24 19.17
C LYS A 612 12.45 -27.82 19.92
N SER A 613 12.21 -27.39 21.16
CA SER A 613 11.07 -27.86 21.97
C SER A 613 9.72 -27.30 21.51
N LYS A 614 9.70 -26.30 20.60
CA LYS A 614 8.52 -25.57 20.14
C LYS A 614 7.71 -24.92 21.28
N ALA A 615 8.29 -24.76 22.47
CA ALA A 615 7.63 -24.12 23.61
C ALA A 615 7.33 -22.63 23.33
N VAL A 616 8.20 -21.96 22.56
CA VAL A 616 8.04 -20.55 22.18
C VAL A 616 8.36 -20.34 20.69
N SER A 617 7.59 -19.45 20.05
CA SER A 617 7.77 -19.15 18.62
C SER A 617 9.10 -18.45 18.32
N ARG A 618 9.71 -18.76 17.17
CA ARG A 618 10.93 -18.09 16.67
C ARG A 618 10.81 -16.57 16.62
N LEU A 619 9.61 -16.05 16.32
CA LEU A 619 9.36 -14.62 16.26
C LEU A 619 9.56 -13.92 17.62
N ILE A 620 9.25 -14.59 18.73
CA ILE A 620 9.45 -14.07 20.08
C ILE A 620 10.94 -14.09 20.45
N CYS A 621 11.66 -15.18 20.16
CA CYS A 621 13.10 -15.28 20.40
C CYS A 621 13.88 -14.25 19.58
N VAL A 622 13.49 -14.02 18.31
CA VAL A 622 14.08 -12.97 17.46
C VAL A 622 13.81 -11.58 18.04
N ARG A 623 12.61 -11.34 18.57
CA ARG A 623 12.27 -10.06 19.22
C ARG A 623 13.15 -9.81 20.44
N LEU A 624 13.29 -10.79 21.32
CA LEU A 624 14.11 -10.67 22.53
C LEU A 624 15.61 -10.54 22.20
N ALA A 625 16.12 -11.32 21.24
CA ALA A 625 17.52 -11.24 20.80
C ALA A 625 17.88 -9.89 20.17
N LYS A 626 16.94 -9.23 19.47
CA LYS A 626 17.13 -7.86 18.94
C LYS A 626 17.30 -6.81 20.05
N GLU A 627 16.72 -7.06 21.21
CA GLU A 627 16.80 -6.20 22.39
C GLU A 627 17.98 -6.61 23.30
N GLY A 628 18.89 -7.48 22.82
CA GLY A 628 20.05 -7.96 23.58
C GLY A 628 19.72 -9.00 24.65
N ILE A 629 18.48 -9.49 24.72
CA ILE A 629 18.04 -10.46 25.72
C ILE A 629 18.37 -11.88 25.21
N SER A 630 18.97 -12.66 26.10
CA SER A 630 19.35 -14.07 25.86
C SER A 630 18.59 -14.98 26.82
N LEU A 631 18.59 -16.29 26.57
CA LEU A 631 17.98 -17.28 27.46
C LEU A 631 18.54 -17.18 28.89
N LYS A 632 19.82 -16.86 29.05
CA LYS A 632 20.46 -16.68 30.35
C LYS A 632 19.85 -15.54 31.17
N HIS A 633 19.56 -14.40 30.53
CA HIS A 633 18.93 -13.26 31.18
C HIS A 633 17.52 -13.60 31.70
N LEU A 634 16.79 -14.44 30.95
CA LEU A 634 15.46 -14.90 31.36
C LEU A 634 15.53 -15.93 32.50
N LYS A 635 16.52 -16.82 32.49
CA LYS A 635 16.81 -17.72 33.63
C LYS A 635 17.18 -16.94 34.88
N LEU A 636 18.00 -15.89 34.75
CA LEU A 636 18.37 -15.00 35.85
C LEU A 636 17.17 -14.18 36.37
N ALA A 637 16.30 -13.70 35.49
CA ALA A 637 15.07 -13.02 35.90
C ALA A 637 14.14 -13.97 36.66
N ALA A 638 14.03 -15.23 36.22
CA ALA A 638 13.24 -16.27 36.87
C ALA A 638 13.78 -16.63 38.26
N SER A 639 15.12 -16.71 38.42
CA SER A 639 15.74 -17.06 39.70
C SER A 639 15.70 -15.93 40.73
N ARG A 640 15.66 -14.67 40.28
CA ARG A 640 15.59 -13.49 41.16
C ARG A 640 14.17 -13.16 41.62
N ASP A 641 13.16 -13.41 40.78
CA ASP A 641 11.75 -13.19 41.12
C ASP A 641 10.86 -14.18 40.36
N SER A 642 9.93 -14.81 41.08
CA SER A 642 8.82 -15.62 40.53
C SER A 642 8.03 -14.94 39.39
N ASN A 643 7.98 -13.60 39.36
CA ASN A 643 7.36 -12.80 38.30
C ASN A 643 8.37 -12.15 37.33
N GLY A 644 9.67 -12.41 37.46
CA GLY A 644 10.72 -11.73 36.69
C GLY A 644 10.56 -11.89 35.18
N ILE A 645 10.20 -13.08 34.70
CA ILE A 645 9.93 -13.33 33.27
C ILE A 645 8.74 -12.49 32.79
N LYS A 646 7.71 -12.34 33.62
CA LYS A 646 6.51 -11.56 33.29
C LYS A 646 6.85 -10.09 33.09
N PHE A 647 7.66 -9.51 33.97
CA PHE A 647 8.09 -8.11 33.85
C PHE A 647 8.92 -7.87 32.58
N VAL A 648 9.90 -8.74 32.30
CA VAL A 648 10.69 -8.65 31.06
C VAL A 648 9.79 -8.77 29.83
N PHE A 649 8.82 -9.68 29.83
CA PHE A 649 7.93 -9.87 28.67
C PHE A 649 6.96 -8.70 28.49
N GLU A 650 6.50 -8.06 29.57
CA GLU A 650 5.65 -6.87 29.51
C GLU A 650 6.40 -5.67 28.92
N ASP A 651 7.63 -5.42 29.34
CA ASP A 651 8.47 -4.33 28.83
C ASP A 651 8.79 -4.50 27.34
N HIS A 652 8.98 -5.74 26.88
CA HIS A 652 9.26 -6.06 25.47
C HIS A 652 8.02 -6.41 24.64
N LYS A 653 6.81 -6.09 25.12
CA LYS A 653 5.53 -6.28 24.43
C LYS A 653 5.32 -7.72 23.91
N VAL A 654 5.77 -8.70 24.68
CA VAL A 654 5.54 -10.13 24.40
C VAL A 654 4.20 -10.53 25.01
N PRO A 655 3.31 -11.26 24.29
CA PRO A 655 2.01 -11.66 24.82
C PRO A 655 2.13 -12.49 26.09
N GLN A 656 1.33 -12.19 27.12
CA GLN A 656 1.34 -12.91 28.41
C GLN A 656 1.12 -14.43 28.29
N LYS A 657 0.43 -14.89 27.24
CA LYS A 657 0.29 -16.33 26.96
C LYS A 657 1.64 -17.04 26.79
N SER A 658 2.64 -16.33 26.28
CA SER A 658 4.00 -16.84 26.07
C SER A 658 4.81 -16.91 27.36
N VAL A 659 4.47 -16.08 28.37
CA VAL A 659 5.11 -16.13 29.71
C VAL A 659 4.85 -17.49 30.34
N LYS A 660 3.60 -17.96 30.31
CA LYS A 660 3.22 -19.26 30.89
C LYS A 660 3.98 -20.43 30.24
N ALA A 661 4.01 -20.48 28.90
CA ALA A 661 4.72 -21.53 28.17
C ALA A 661 6.24 -21.51 28.42
N PHE A 662 6.84 -20.33 28.55
CA PHE A 662 8.26 -20.19 28.85
C PHE A 662 8.59 -20.55 30.30
N SER A 663 7.73 -20.17 31.25
CA SER A 663 7.86 -20.55 32.66
C SER A 663 7.66 -22.05 32.89
N GLU A 664 6.81 -22.71 32.10
CA GLU A 664 6.66 -24.18 32.12
C GLU A 664 7.93 -24.86 31.57
N TYR A 665 8.47 -24.39 30.44
CA TYR A 665 9.73 -24.89 29.89
C TYR A 665 10.91 -24.79 30.86
N LEU A 666 11.04 -23.67 31.59
CA LEU A 666 12.12 -23.51 32.56
C LEU A 666 11.98 -24.41 33.79
N LYS A 667 10.76 -24.83 34.14
CA LYS A 667 10.52 -25.79 35.23
C LYS A 667 10.82 -27.23 34.84
N ASP A 668 10.76 -27.54 33.54
CA ASP A 668 11.11 -28.86 33.00
C ASP A 668 12.63 -29.02 32.75
N GLU A 669 13.41 -27.93 32.83
CA GLU A 669 14.88 -27.92 32.68
C GLU A 669 15.67 -27.82 34.02
N GLU A 670 14.99 -27.58 35.15
CA GLU A 670 15.56 -27.72 36.51
C GLU A 670 15.46 -29.17 37.01
#